data_AF-A0A4P9WY04-F1
#
_entry.id   AF-A0A4P9WY04-F1
#
_cell.length_a   1.000
_cell.length_b   1.000
_cell.length_c   1.000
_cell.angle_alpha   90.00
_cell.angle_beta   90.00
_cell.angle_gamma   90.00
#
_symmetry.space_group_name_H-M   'P 1'
#
loop_
_entity.id
_entity.type
_entity.pdbx_description
1 polymer ?
#
loop_
_entity_poly.entity_id
_entity_poly.type
_entity_poly.pdbx_seq_one_letter_code
_entity_poly.pdbx_strand_id
1 'polypeptide(L)'
;MPSGIDWGEALPSDVDDEKSLDEAKLSKRLLKSDEEINRYVVPEGLSEIDRALYINRNGVPIQRLGLLNSLPRLLADSPIECRSRVLTPMLDEMAIESAEFQIACATVMTETILPTQTTLLGHALIQRLMFAAKPLRVSKQSEVAQAWSAVFLALLAVVSVDVLESQIVPETLAEGGLSQPVHKRVWVCTVLGAVGPRLQAASLKQQLCDKAIQLCQDTDQEVRSAMAAQLRAVATCFLPAAFKETLVPALVELVEDEQDRVATVALGELTLLAEQQPSDWLNTVLIALWVRCTTLPPHGVMTLALARELGRFLWCTHTTLKAPELAHFLDFYHTLATSDLAERRVWAAHNLPAVIAVARVQAAERRFDGVISALLVDMDATVRRKIAACLHEISNMLAPTHAPMLLTALQTLSTDVDASVAEASMSQVTTVLKNLKRCDGFRDGGRGASDMLHTVLRYERVAFKTMMEGRSWRTHAHLIEHIANFGQIFTTTQISDEIVPLMTTLIESNVVMVTKDALIRALVTYLRQVKTLDARERIVAVLVGLKNHRNYQCRLLFMRGLSQILATFSAKFFRLYFLNEYMAMIRDPVPSIRARYARLIPLVRRTLVLPADAAVLKKLLESMSHLLAKEPDRDVCDAVIEAGSSRPVGIDASQASGGGAGASGSAGGALDPAVESQLQREEDALIEADEAPNGAAGPPSRRPLGHASLGTSSSTPGAFGVGAVGGSNGPAATGTSLRAGGVATSRTMGASLAGSSSTGTTAGGTTVKRPIVKPASLVASGSTAAAAAPVHASVTKATGTHSATKTSTASLFTSSRATSMSGSKGTLLSTTSLGSVAPDSHGSLTSTPAASGSLGRAGAVGGASGMGGVSASVVRKKASAGVGVSESSTTAISNGPSSVRSKPLTSTNARATSHRA
;
A
#
# COMPACT_ATOMS: atom_id res chain seq x y z
N MET A 1 -20.90 60.25 48.66
CA MET A 1 -21.70 60.03 49.89
C MET A 1 -23.12 59.65 49.51
N PRO A 2 -23.80 58.78 50.25
CA PRO A 2 -23.29 57.92 51.33
C PRO A 2 -22.72 56.60 50.76
N SER A 3 -21.80 55.83 51.36
CA SER A 3 -21.26 55.67 52.73
C SER A 3 -22.13 54.89 53.72
N GLY A 4 -21.75 53.63 53.97
CA GLY A 4 -22.26 52.79 55.05
C GLY A 4 -21.19 51.78 55.46
N ILE A 5 -20.45 52.10 56.52
CA ILE A 5 -19.41 51.28 57.16
C ILE A 5 -20.02 50.75 58.48
N ASP A 6 -19.80 49.49 58.88
CA ASP A 6 -18.93 49.03 60.01
C ASP A 6 -19.61 47.80 60.66
N TRP A 7 -19.04 46.90 61.48
CA TRP A 7 -17.69 46.61 62.02
C TRP A 7 -17.56 45.06 62.11
N GLY A 8 -16.35 44.48 62.26
CA GLY A 8 -16.19 43.15 62.89
C GLY A 8 -15.05 42.25 62.38
N GLU A 9 -14.20 41.78 63.28
CA GLU A 9 -13.00 40.96 62.99
C GLU A 9 -13.22 39.45 63.14
N ALA A 10 -12.45 38.64 62.39
CA ALA A 10 -12.03 37.30 62.80
C ALA A 10 -10.69 36.91 62.14
N LEU A 11 -9.72 36.52 62.97
CA LEU A 11 -8.37 36.00 62.63
C LEU A 11 -8.45 34.53 62.13
N PRO A 12 -7.40 33.92 61.51
CA PRO A 12 -5.97 34.09 61.84
C PRO A 12 -4.94 34.13 60.69
N SER A 13 -3.68 34.29 61.10
CA SER A 13 -2.45 34.22 60.31
C SER A 13 -1.90 32.78 60.13
N ASP A 14 -0.77 32.68 59.41
CA ASP A 14 0.23 31.59 59.48
C ASP A 14 -0.08 30.23 58.81
N VAL A 15 -0.17 30.20 57.46
CA VAL A 15 -0.02 28.97 56.64
C VAL A 15 0.71 29.23 55.30
N ASP A 16 1.75 28.44 55.03
CA ASP A 16 2.39 28.14 53.72
C ASP A 16 3.01 29.24 52.82
N ASP A 17 4.00 30.00 53.32
CA ASP A 17 4.94 30.73 52.44
C ASP A 17 5.70 29.82 51.47
N GLU A 18 5.97 28.56 51.85
CA GLU A 18 6.73 27.60 51.03
C GLU A 18 6.06 27.29 49.68
N LYS A 19 4.72 27.31 49.61
CA LYS A 19 3.99 27.10 48.35
C LYS A 19 4.27 28.20 47.34
N SER A 20 4.33 29.47 47.77
CA SER A 20 4.65 30.59 46.88
C SER A 20 6.06 30.47 46.29
N LEU A 21 7.00 29.97 47.11
CA LEU A 21 8.38 29.72 46.71
C LEU A 21 8.49 28.54 45.72
N ASP A 22 7.73 27.46 45.91
CA ASP A 22 7.74 26.32 44.99
C ASP A 22 6.97 26.60 43.69
N GLU A 23 5.86 27.35 43.73
CA GLU A 23 5.22 27.87 42.52
C GLU A 23 6.15 28.79 41.75
N ALA A 24 6.86 29.72 42.39
CA ALA A 24 7.84 30.58 41.74
C ALA A 24 9.03 29.80 41.14
N LYS A 25 9.47 28.71 41.79
CA LYS A 25 10.47 27.76 41.23
C LYS A 25 9.90 26.98 40.04
N LEU A 26 8.61 26.64 40.05
CA LEU A 26 7.94 25.99 38.93
C LEU A 26 7.80 26.95 37.73
N SER A 27 7.37 28.19 37.97
CA SER A 27 7.29 29.25 36.96
C SER A 27 8.67 29.52 36.33
N LYS A 28 9.75 29.57 37.13
CA LYS A 28 11.14 29.68 36.61
C LYS A 28 11.66 28.44 35.89
N ARG A 29 10.95 27.30 35.93
CA ARG A 29 11.22 26.11 35.11
C ARG A 29 10.33 26.02 33.86
N LEU A 30 9.24 26.79 33.81
CA LEU A 30 8.30 26.85 32.69
C LEU A 30 8.58 28.03 31.75
N LEU A 31 9.02 29.16 32.32
CA LEU A 31 9.52 30.32 31.58
C LEU A 31 10.97 30.07 31.18
N LYS A 32 11.22 29.90 29.87
CA LYS A 32 12.58 29.97 29.32
C LYS A 32 13.16 31.35 29.61
N SER A 33 14.43 31.40 29.98
CA SER A 33 15.13 32.66 30.23
C SER A 33 15.25 33.50 28.95
N ASP A 34 15.36 34.82 29.08
CA ASP A 34 15.60 35.70 27.92
C ASP A 34 16.89 35.34 27.17
N GLU A 35 17.90 34.80 27.87
CA GLU A 35 19.10 34.25 27.23
C GLU A 35 18.80 33.01 26.36
N GLU A 36 17.96 32.09 26.84
CA GLU A 36 17.52 30.94 26.04
C GLU A 36 16.67 31.37 24.86
N ILE A 37 15.73 32.30 25.07
CA ILE A 37 14.91 32.87 24.00
C ILE A 37 15.80 33.49 22.92
N ASN A 38 16.76 34.33 23.30
CA ASN A 38 17.72 34.94 22.37
C ASN A 38 18.60 33.90 21.64
N ARG A 39 18.94 32.76 22.27
CA ARG A 39 19.63 31.63 21.59
C ARG A 39 18.78 30.93 20.51
N TYR A 40 17.45 31.08 20.54
CA TYR A 40 16.54 30.57 19.50
C TYR A 40 16.13 31.61 18.45
N VAL A 41 16.43 32.91 18.65
CA VAL A 41 16.14 33.96 17.67
C VAL A 41 17.05 33.84 16.45
N VAL A 42 16.46 33.91 15.25
CA VAL A 42 17.17 33.97 13.96
C VAL A 42 16.84 35.30 13.30
N PRO A 43 17.80 36.06 12.74
CA PRO A 43 17.53 37.41 12.23
C PRO A 43 16.45 37.44 11.14
N GLU A 44 15.42 38.26 11.35
CA GLU A 44 14.17 38.25 10.56
C GLU A 44 14.32 38.82 9.14
N GLY A 45 15.43 39.49 8.83
CA GLY A 45 15.72 40.08 7.52
C GLY A 45 16.53 39.20 6.55
N LEU A 46 16.74 37.92 6.84
CA LEU A 46 17.53 37.01 6.00
C LEU A 46 16.70 36.35 4.89
N SER A 47 17.27 36.17 3.70
CA SER A 47 16.69 35.28 2.68
C SER A 47 16.62 33.83 3.19
N GLU A 48 15.81 32.96 2.59
CA GLU A 48 15.70 31.58 3.08
C GLU A 48 17.02 30.81 3.00
N ILE A 49 17.87 31.10 2.00
CA ILE A 49 19.21 30.52 1.86
C ILE A 49 20.19 31.13 2.88
N ASP A 50 20.14 32.44 3.13
CA ASP A 50 21.01 33.06 4.15
C ASP A 50 20.61 32.63 5.57
N ARG A 51 19.31 32.44 5.81
CA ARG A 51 18.76 31.86 7.05
C ARG A 51 19.21 30.42 7.23
N ALA A 52 19.19 29.60 6.17
CA ALA A 52 19.72 28.25 6.18
C ALA A 52 21.23 28.19 6.44
N LEU A 53 22.02 29.07 5.79
CA LEU A 53 23.46 29.23 6.02
C LEU A 53 23.77 29.65 7.47
N TYR A 54 23.00 30.60 8.01
CA TYR A 54 23.13 31.05 9.40
C TYR A 54 22.82 29.93 10.39
N ILE A 55 21.71 29.21 10.20
CA ILE A 55 21.35 28.06 11.05
C ILE A 55 22.40 26.95 10.95
N ASN A 56 22.94 26.66 9.76
CA ASN A 56 23.95 25.62 9.60
C ASN A 56 25.23 25.92 10.42
N ARG A 57 25.64 27.19 10.52
CA ARG A 57 26.88 27.63 11.19
C ARG A 57 26.71 27.98 12.68
N ASN A 58 25.60 28.64 13.02
CA ASN A 58 25.40 29.28 14.33
C ASN A 58 24.19 28.72 15.08
N GLY A 59 23.38 27.86 14.45
CA GLY A 59 22.12 27.39 15.02
C GLY A 59 22.31 26.33 16.10
N VAL A 60 21.41 26.33 17.09
CA VAL A 60 21.36 25.27 18.11
C VAL A 60 20.85 23.95 17.51
N PRO A 61 21.17 22.76 18.09
CA PRO A 61 20.92 21.47 17.44
C PRO A 61 19.50 21.26 16.89
N ILE A 62 18.47 21.67 17.62
CA ILE A 62 17.07 21.55 17.18
C ILE A 62 16.74 22.43 15.95
N GLN A 63 17.39 23.59 15.81
CA GLN A 63 17.28 24.40 14.58
C GLN A 63 17.99 23.72 13.41
N ARG A 64 19.15 23.10 13.65
CA ARG A 64 19.91 22.36 12.60
C ARG A 64 19.15 21.12 12.14
N LEU A 65 18.51 20.37 13.04
CA LEU A 65 17.56 19.31 12.69
C LEU A 65 16.33 19.86 11.92
N GLY A 66 15.81 21.03 12.32
CA GLY A 66 14.76 21.74 11.58
C GLY A 66 15.16 22.15 10.16
N LEU A 67 16.42 22.57 9.96
CA LEU A 67 16.99 22.87 8.65
C LEU A 67 16.96 21.63 7.74
N LEU A 68 17.33 20.44 8.24
CA LEU A 68 17.31 19.20 7.44
C LEU A 68 15.92 18.93 6.83
N ASN A 69 14.85 19.11 7.60
CA ASN A 69 13.47 18.95 7.11
C ASN A 69 13.09 19.98 6.02
N SER A 70 13.78 21.13 5.95
CA SER A 70 13.58 22.15 4.91
C SER A 70 14.48 21.98 3.68
N LEU A 71 15.56 21.19 3.76
CA LEU A 71 16.52 21.01 2.66
C LEU A 71 15.87 20.56 1.33
N PRO A 72 14.89 19.63 1.30
CA PRO A 72 14.24 19.25 0.04
C PRO A 72 13.50 20.42 -0.60
N ARG A 73 12.90 21.32 0.19
CA ARG A 73 12.24 22.52 -0.35
C ARG A 73 13.27 23.51 -0.89
N LEU A 74 14.30 23.84 -0.10
CA LEU A 74 15.37 24.76 -0.49
C LEU A 74 16.16 24.29 -1.73
N LEU A 75 16.34 22.97 -1.91
CA LEU A 75 16.98 22.39 -3.09
C LEU A 75 16.09 22.47 -4.34
N ALA A 76 14.77 22.40 -4.21
CA ALA A 76 13.83 22.64 -5.30
C ALA A 76 13.71 24.13 -5.66
N ASP A 77 13.57 24.99 -4.67
CA ASP A 77 13.33 26.43 -4.83
C ASP A 77 14.58 27.18 -5.34
N SER A 78 15.80 26.74 -4.95
CA SER A 78 17.05 27.44 -5.26
C SER A 78 18.26 26.49 -5.36
N PRO A 79 18.29 25.58 -6.36
CA PRO A 79 19.25 24.49 -6.43
C PRO A 79 20.71 24.93 -6.48
N ILE A 80 21.05 25.98 -7.23
CA ILE A 80 22.45 26.43 -7.39
C ILE A 80 23.02 26.91 -6.05
N GLU A 81 22.27 27.72 -5.31
CA GLU A 81 22.68 28.26 -4.02
C GLU A 81 22.59 27.23 -2.89
N CYS A 82 21.50 26.43 -2.83
CA CYS A 82 21.35 25.38 -1.83
C CYS A 82 22.52 24.38 -1.90
N ARG A 83 22.91 23.93 -3.10
CA ARG A 83 24.09 23.06 -3.30
C ARG A 83 25.39 23.68 -2.79
N SER A 84 25.66 24.93 -3.16
CA SER A 84 26.98 25.56 -3.00
C SER A 84 27.18 26.25 -1.64
N ARG A 85 26.11 26.85 -1.09
CA ARG A 85 26.15 27.64 0.15
C ARG A 85 25.69 26.85 1.38
N VAL A 86 24.75 25.91 1.23
CA VAL A 86 24.16 25.16 2.36
C VAL A 86 24.70 23.72 2.40
N LEU A 87 24.41 22.91 1.39
CA LEU A 87 24.75 21.48 1.38
C LEU A 87 26.26 21.22 1.35
N THR A 88 27.03 21.99 0.57
CA THR A 88 28.47 21.79 0.45
C THR A 88 29.20 21.98 1.81
N PRO A 89 29.08 23.11 2.53
CA PRO A 89 29.70 23.25 3.85
C PRO A 89 29.19 22.26 4.89
N MET A 90 27.88 21.98 4.89
CA MET A 90 27.27 21.00 5.81
C MET A 90 27.89 19.60 5.65
N LEU A 91 28.24 19.20 4.42
CA LEU A 91 28.88 17.90 4.15
C LEU A 91 30.38 17.88 4.45
N ASP A 92 31.07 19.02 4.35
CA ASP A 92 32.49 19.14 4.71
C ASP A 92 32.71 18.96 6.22
N GLU A 93 31.79 19.49 7.04
CA GLU A 93 31.86 19.46 8.50
C GLU A 93 31.23 18.18 9.10
N MET A 94 30.44 17.43 8.32
CA MET A 94 29.63 16.27 8.75
C MET A 94 30.40 15.20 9.54
N ALA A 95 31.71 15.02 9.27
CA ALA A 95 32.54 14.03 9.99
C ALA A 95 32.77 14.36 11.48
N ILE A 96 32.56 15.61 11.90
CA ILE A 96 32.78 16.13 13.26
C ILE A 96 31.45 16.28 14.03
N GLU A 97 30.32 16.21 13.32
CA GLU A 97 28.97 16.45 13.83
C GLU A 97 28.46 15.42 14.85
N SER A 98 27.37 15.77 15.54
CA SER A 98 26.70 14.85 16.47
C SER A 98 26.10 13.65 15.74
N ALA A 99 26.05 12.50 16.43
CA ALA A 99 25.44 11.27 15.92
C ALA A 99 24.00 11.48 15.43
N GLU A 100 23.21 12.22 16.21
CA GLU A 100 21.82 12.57 15.93
C GLU A 100 21.69 13.37 14.62
N PHE A 101 22.56 14.36 14.40
CA PHE A 101 22.57 15.16 13.18
C PHE A 101 23.09 14.36 11.97
N GLN A 102 24.13 13.53 12.17
CA GLN A 102 24.64 12.62 11.13
C GLN A 102 23.58 11.62 10.67
N ILE A 103 22.83 11.02 11.60
CA ILE A 103 21.74 10.08 11.28
C ILE A 103 20.59 10.82 10.61
N ALA A 104 20.11 11.94 11.16
CA ALA A 104 19.01 12.70 10.57
C ALA A 104 19.34 13.21 9.16
N CYS A 105 20.59 13.65 8.91
CA CYS A 105 21.02 14.06 7.58
C CYS A 105 21.06 12.87 6.62
N ALA A 106 21.54 11.71 7.06
CA ALA A 106 21.53 10.49 6.25
C ALA A 106 20.09 10.05 5.90
N THR A 107 19.17 10.06 6.86
CA THR A 107 17.74 9.76 6.64
C THR A 107 17.11 10.69 5.62
N VAL A 108 17.28 12.02 5.76
CA VAL A 108 16.76 12.99 4.77
C VAL A 108 17.37 12.75 3.38
N MET A 109 18.66 12.44 3.29
CA MET A 109 19.32 12.11 2.02
C MET A 109 18.74 10.84 1.38
N THR A 110 18.54 9.75 2.13
CA THR A 110 18.04 8.48 1.59
C THR A 110 16.54 8.44 1.33
N GLU A 111 15.72 9.09 2.17
CA GLU A 111 14.27 8.98 2.10
C GLU A 111 13.64 10.07 1.21
N THR A 112 14.27 11.24 1.07
CA THR A 112 13.71 12.37 0.32
C THR A 112 14.59 12.83 -0.84
N ILE A 113 15.84 13.22 -0.59
CA ILE A 113 16.64 13.95 -1.60
C ILE A 113 17.13 13.03 -2.73
N LEU A 114 17.75 11.88 -2.41
CA LEU A 114 18.25 10.96 -3.43
C LEU A 114 17.14 10.31 -4.28
N PRO A 115 15.97 9.92 -3.73
CA PRO A 115 14.88 9.36 -4.54
C PRO A 115 14.11 10.38 -5.40
N THR A 116 13.97 11.64 -4.95
CA THR A 116 13.05 12.61 -5.60
C THR A 116 13.75 13.79 -6.30
N GLN A 117 14.98 14.11 -5.92
CA GLN A 117 15.69 15.34 -6.33
C GLN A 117 17.11 15.07 -6.85
N THR A 118 17.36 13.84 -7.29
CA THR A 118 18.68 13.35 -7.74
C THR A 118 19.34 14.26 -8.79
N THR A 119 18.54 14.74 -9.76
CA THR A 119 18.99 15.65 -10.84
C THR A 119 19.37 17.04 -10.33
N LEU A 120 18.80 17.48 -9.20
CA LEU A 120 19.08 18.77 -8.59
C LEU A 120 20.41 18.79 -7.83
N LEU A 121 20.98 17.63 -7.46
CA LEU A 121 22.29 17.54 -6.79
C LEU A 121 23.48 17.85 -7.72
N GLY A 122 23.46 17.32 -8.94
CA GLY A 122 24.57 17.46 -9.89
C GLY A 122 25.85 16.69 -9.48
N HIS A 123 26.72 16.43 -10.46
CA HIS A 123 27.84 15.49 -10.34
C HIS A 123 28.83 15.83 -9.22
N ALA A 124 29.23 17.10 -9.09
CA ALA A 124 30.20 17.52 -8.08
C ALA A 124 29.70 17.33 -6.63
N LEU A 125 28.40 17.54 -6.36
CA LEU A 125 27.84 17.30 -5.03
C LEU A 125 27.64 15.80 -4.76
N ILE A 126 27.30 15.00 -5.78
CA ILE A 126 27.26 13.53 -5.68
C ILE A 126 28.65 12.97 -5.33
N GLN A 127 29.72 13.48 -5.94
CA GLN A 127 31.10 13.11 -5.58
C GLN A 127 31.46 13.53 -4.15
N ARG A 128 31.03 14.73 -3.70
CA ARG A 128 31.27 15.22 -2.33
C ARG A 128 30.49 14.42 -1.27
N LEU A 129 29.25 14.04 -1.58
CA LEU A 129 28.43 13.10 -0.80
C LEU A 129 29.11 11.73 -0.69
N MET A 130 29.65 11.19 -1.79
CA MET A 130 30.40 9.92 -1.77
C MET A 130 31.65 10.01 -0.89
N PHE A 131 32.38 11.14 -0.96
CA PHE A 131 33.55 11.41 -0.12
C PHE A 131 33.20 11.50 1.37
N ALA A 132 32.13 12.23 1.73
CA ALA A 132 31.66 12.37 3.12
C ALA A 132 31.11 11.05 3.69
N ALA A 133 30.38 10.27 2.88
CA ALA A 133 29.82 8.98 3.30
C ALA A 133 30.89 7.91 3.58
N LYS A 134 32.01 7.93 2.85
CA LYS A 134 33.07 6.91 2.93
C LYS A 134 33.66 6.72 4.35
N PRO A 135 34.08 7.75 5.11
CA PRO A 135 34.53 7.58 6.49
C PRO A 135 33.37 7.31 7.47
N LEU A 136 32.22 7.98 7.30
CA LEU A 136 31.06 7.83 8.21
C LEU A 136 30.49 6.41 8.22
N ARG A 137 30.55 5.72 7.07
CA ARG A 137 30.23 4.29 6.92
C ARG A 137 31.03 3.37 7.84
N VAL A 138 32.23 3.78 8.25
CA VAL A 138 33.14 3.01 9.13
C VAL A 138 33.24 3.67 10.51
N SER A 139 32.21 4.44 10.91
CA SER A 139 32.09 4.99 12.26
C SER A 139 32.06 3.90 13.33
N LYS A 140 32.59 4.20 14.51
CA LYS A 140 32.48 3.33 15.70
C LYS A 140 31.05 3.22 16.23
N GLN A 141 30.15 4.10 15.78
CA GLN A 141 28.75 4.11 16.17
C GLN A 141 27.92 3.37 15.11
N SER A 142 27.35 2.24 15.49
CA SER A 142 26.63 1.32 14.57
C SER A 142 25.51 2.02 13.78
N GLU A 143 24.76 2.91 14.43
CA GLU A 143 23.63 3.63 13.82
C GLU A 143 24.09 4.63 12.74
N VAL A 144 25.15 5.40 13.02
CA VAL A 144 25.79 6.30 12.04
C VAL A 144 26.35 5.50 10.86
N ALA A 145 27.07 4.41 11.15
CA ALA A 145 27.65 3.54 10.14
C ALA A 145 26.57 2.92 9.23
N GLN A 146 25.44 2.50 9.81
CA GLN A 146 24.30 1.95 9.06
C GLN A 146 23.58 3.02 8.22
N ALA A 147 23.33 4.21 8.78
CA ALA A 147 22.66 5.29 8.06
C ALA A 147 23.51 5.78 6.86
N TRP A 148 24.82 5.98 7.06
CA TRP A 148 25.71 6.38 5.98
C TRP A 148 26.09 5.22 5.03
N SER A 149 25.95 3.96 5.44
CA SER A 149 25.93 2.82 4.52
C SER A 149 24.76 2.93 3.53
N ALA A 150 23.56 3.25 4.00
CA ALA A 150 22.39 3.41 3.13
C ALA A 150 22.54 4.61 2.17
N VAL A 151 23.08 5.75 2.65
CA VAL A 151 23.46 6.89 1.79
C VAL A 151 24.45 6.46 0.70
N PHE A 152 25.50 5.72 1.07
CA PHE A 152 26.52 5.25 0.12
C PHE A 152 25.91 4.33 -0.95
N LEU A 153 25.09 3.34 -0.57
CA LEU A 153 24.43 2.43 -1.51
C LEU A 153 23.45 3.16 -2.44
N ALA A 154 22.70 4.15 -1.93
CA ALA A 154 21.82 4.98 -2.76
C ALA A 154 22.62 5.82 -3.78
N LEU A 155 23.79 6.34 -3.42
CA LEU A 155 24.68 7.04 -4.33
C LEU A 155 25.29 6.11 -5.40
N LEU A 156 25.55 4.83 -5.09
CA LEU A 156 26.02 3.84 -6.07
C LEU A 156 25.02 3.56 -7.20
N ALA A 157 23.72 3.80 -6.99
CA ALA A 157 22.71 3.73 -8.05
C ALA A 157 22.76 4.94 -9.02
N VAL A 158 23.35 6.06 -8.59
CA VAL A 158 23.26 7.38 -9.23
C VAL A 158 24.58 7.80 -9.90
N VAL A 159 25.72 7.50 -9.27
CA VAL A 159 27.05 7.93 -9.71
C VAL A 159 27.38 7.45 -11.14
N SER A 160 28.25 8.16 -11.87
CA SER A 160 28.62 7.79 -13.25
C SER A 160 29.32 6.43 -13.33
N VAL A 161 29.09 5.69 -14.42
CA VAL A 161 29.67 4.35 -14.64
C VAL A 161 31.21 4.44 -14.66
N ASP A 162 31.77 5.51 -15.22
CA ASP A 162 33.22 5.75 -15.22
C ASP A 162 33.82 5.77 -13.81
N VAL A 163 33.10 6.32 -12.83
CA VAL A 163 33.55 6.37 -11.42
C VAL A 163 33.33 5.02 -10.73
N LEU A 164 32.27 4.28 -11.08
CA LEU A 164 32.13 2.89 -10.63
C LEU A 164 33.32 2.04 -11.10
N GLU A 165 33.64 2.09 -12.39
CA GLU A 165 34.63 1.22 -13.02
C GLU A 165 36.08 1.62 -12.73
N SER A 166 36.39 2.92 -12.65
CA SER A 166 37.76 3.39 -12.40
C SER A 166 38.14 3.49 -10.91
N GLN A 167 37.18 3.57 -9.99
CA GLN A 167 37.44 3.83 -8.56
C GLN A 167 36.74 2.82 -7.64
N ILE A 168 35.40 2.74 -7.70
CA ILE A 168 34.64 1.96 -6.71
C ILE A 168 34.89 0.45 -6.84
N VAL A 169 34.80 -0.11 -8.04
CA VAL A 169 34.97 -1.55 -8.26
C VAL A 169 36.41 -2.01 -7.94
N PRO A 170 37.49 -1.36 -8.42
CA PRO A 170 38.86 -1.76 -8.05
C PRO A 170 39.12 -1.72 -6.54
N GLU A 171 38.64 -0.70 -5.83
CA GLU A 171 38.76 -0.62 -4.36
C GLU A 171 37.96 -1.73 -3.67
N THR A 172 36.72 -1.97 -4.11
CA THR A 172 35.83 -3.01 -3.56
C THR A 172 36.40 -4.42 -3.75
N LEU A 173 36.98 -4.72 -4.91
CA LEU A 173 37.62 -6.01 -5.18
C LEU A 173 38.85 -6.24 -4.28
N ALA A 174 39.58 -5.18 -3.94
CA ALA A 174 40.72 -5.22 -3.02
C ALA A 174 40.31 -5.35 -1.53
N GLU A 175 39.21 -4.70 -1.12
CA GLU A 175 38.62 -4.92 0.22
C GLU A 175 38.03 -6.33 0.38
N GLY A 176 37.77 -7.04 -0.71
CA GLY A 176 37.25 -8.42 -0.75
C GLY A 176 38.31 -9.53 -0.58
N GLY A 177 39.45 -9.25 0.03
CA GLY A 177 40.50 -10.25 0.29
C GLY A 177 40.27 -11.03 1.59
N LEU A 178 40.66 -12.31 1.64
CA LEU A 178 40.56 -13.16 2.85
C LEU A 178 41.35 -12.64 4.06
N SER A 179 42.30 -11.72 3.85
CA SER A 179 43.04 -11.03 4.91
C SER A 179 42.32 -9.80 5.49
N GLN A 180 41.16 -9.41 4.94
CA GLN A 180 40.36 -8.30 5.45
C GLN A 180 39.32 -8.79 6.48
N PRO A 181 38.95 -7.95 7.48
CA PRO A 181 37.94 -8.32 8.48
C PRO A 181 36.59 -8.71 7.89
N VAL A 182 35.88 -9.62 8.56
CA VAL A 182 34.53 -10.13 8.19
C VAL A 182 33.59 -9.01 7.75
N HIS A 183 33.46 -7.93 8.54
CA HIS A 183 32.57 -6.80 8.23
C HIS A 183 32.90 -6.09 6.90
N LYS A 184 34.18 -6.08 6.47
CA LYS A 184 34.55 -5.55 5.15
C LYS A 184 34.11 -6.48 4.04
N ARG A 185 34.31 -7.80 4.20
CA ARG A 185 33.91 -8.81 3.22
C ARG A 185 32.38 -8.82 3.04
N VAL A 186 31.62 -8.75 4.14
CA VAL A 186 30.14 -8.56 4.14
C VAL A 186 29.73 -7.27 3.41
N TRP A 187 30.43 -6.16 3.65
CA TRP A 187 30.19 -4.91 2.92
C TRP A 187 30.48 -5.05 1.42
N VAL A 188 31.58 -5.70 1.05
CA VAL A 188 31.96 -5.96 -0.34
C VAL A 188 30.86 -6.73 -1.06
N CYS A 189 30.33 -7.83 -0.49
CA CYS A 189 29.18 -8.56 -1.06
C CYS A 189 28.03 -7.61 -1.44
N THR A 190 27.69 -6.71 -0.52
CA THR A 190 26.61 -5.71 -0.69
C THR A 190 26.91 -4.70 -1.80
N VAL A 191 28.16 -4.25 -1.95
CA VAL A 191 28.56 -3.38 -3.05
C VAL A 191 28.56 -4.11 -4.38
N LEU A 192 29.02 -5.37 -4.46
CA LEU A 192 29.03 -6.14 -5.71
C LEU A 192 27.61 -6.28 -6.28
N GLY A 193 26.62 -6.57 -5.43
CA GLY A 193 25.20 -6.61 -5.82
C GLY A 193 24.67 -5.26 -6.30
N ALA A 194 25.07 -4.15 -5.66
CA ALA A 194 24.65 -2.80 -6.04
C ALA A 194 25.28 -2.29 -7.35
N VAL A 195 26.54 -2.61 -7.63
CA VAL A 195 27.26 -2.09 -8.82
C VAL A 195 27.18 -3.00 -10.03
N GLY A 196 27.12 -4.33 -9.84
CA GLY A 196 27.19 -5.32 -10.92
C GLY A 196 26.25 -5.06 -12.10
N PRO A 197 24.93 -4.87 -11.87
CA PRO A 197 23.96 -4.56 -12.93
C PRO A 197 24.25 -3.27 -13.72
N ARG A 198 25.07 -2.35 -13.19
CA ARG A 198 25.43 -1.08 -13.83
C ARG A 198 26.72 -1.13 -14.65
N LEU A 199 27.54 -2.17 -14.51
CA LEU A 199 28.83 -2.27 -15.20
C LEU A 199 28.66 -2.50 -16.70
N GLN A 200 29.63 -2.05 -17.48
CA GLN A 200 29.73 -2.18 -18.93
C GLN A 200 31.02 -2.92 -19.34
N ALA A 201 32.14 -2.69 -18.65
CA ALA A 201 33.40 -3.38 -18.90
C ALA A 201 33.32 -4.89 -18.59
N ALA A 202 33.41 -5.72 -19.63
CA ALA A 202 33.33 -7.18 -19.51
C ALA A 202 34.43 -7.77 -18.60
N SER A 203 35.63 -7.17 -18.59
CA SER A 203 36.73 -7.57 -17.70
C SER A 203 36.40 -7.34 -16.21
N LEU A 204 35.78 -6.20 -15.87
CA LEU A 204 35.35 -5.92 -14.50
C LEU A 204 34.15 -6.80 -14.09
N LYS A 205 33.25 -7.12 -15.03
CA LYS A 205 32.19 -8.13 -14.79
C LYS A 205 32.78 -9.49 -14.45
N GLN A 206 33.77 -9.97 -15.21
CA GLN A 206 34.43 -11.24 -14.90
C GLN A 206 35.09 -11.20 -13.52
N GLN A 207 35.90 -10.17 -13.21
CA GLN A 207 36.54 -10.03 -11.90
C GLN A 207 35.53 -9.95 -10.73
N LEU A 208 34.37 -9.32 -10.95
CA LEU A 208 33.26 -9.27 -9.99
C LEU A 208 32.60 -10.64 -9.82
N CYS A 209 32.37 -11.40 -10.90
CA CYS A 209 31.89 -12.77 -10.85
C CYS A 209 32.88 -13.69 -10.10
N ASP A 210 34.17 -13.63 -10.44
CA ASP A 210 35.23 -14.41 -9.78
C ASP A 210 35.29 -14.10 -8.28
N LYS A 211 35.19 -12.81 -7.90
CA LYS A 211 35.14 -12.38 -6.50
C LYS A 211 33.86 -12.81 -5.79
N ALA A 212 32.71 -12.77 -6.46
CA ALA A 212 31.45 -13.25 -5.89
C ALA A 212 31.53 -14.75 -5.56
N ILE A 213 32.04 -15.58 -6.47
CA ILE A 213 32.22 -17.02 -6.23
C ILE A 213 33.21 -17.28 -5.09
N GLN A 214 34.29 -16.49 -4.97
CA GLN A 214 35.20 -16.56 -3.81
C GLN A 214 34.52 -16.22 -2.48
N LEU A 215 33.55 -15.30 -2.47
CA LEU A 215 32.80 -14.88 -1.27
C LEU A 215 31.64 -15.83 -0.94
N CYS A 216 31.14 -16.61 -1.91
CA CYS A 216 30.31 -17.79 -1.65
C CYS A 216 31.09 -18.88 -0.90
N GLN A 217 32.40 -18.96 -1.14
CA GLN A 217 33.33 -19.95 -0.58
C GLN A 217 34.09 -19.43 0.67
N ASP A 218 33.52 -18.44 1.37
CA ASP A 218 34.16 -17.84 2.53
C ASP A 218 34.07 -18.73 3.78
N THR A 219 35.12 -18.74 4.59
CA THR A 219 35.16 -19.45 5.87
C THR A 219 34.19 -18.89 6.92
N ASP A 220 33.70 -17.67 6.73
CA ASP A 220 32.77 -16.99 7.63
C ASP A 220 31.33 -16.97 7.09
N GLN A 221 30.40 -17.49 7.88
CA GLN A 221 28.99 -17.63 7.50
C GLN A 221 28.27 -16.29 7.25
N GLU A 222 28.71 -15.19 7.86
CA GLU A 222 28.10 -13.88 7.61
C GLU A 222 28.47 -13.39 6.21
N VAL A 223 29.70 -13.67 5.74
CA VAL A 223 30.12 -13.36 4.38
C VAL A 223 29.37 -14.20 3.36
N ARG A 224 29.24 -15.52 3.58
CA ARG A 224 28.47 -16.41 2.69
C ARG A 224 26.99 -16.02 2.62
N SER A 225 26.35 -15.76 3.77
CA SER A 225 24.96 -15.29 3.84
C SER A 225 24.78 -13.92 3.15
N ALA A 226 25.73 -12.99 3.34
CA ALA A 226 25.72 -11.68 2.68
C ALA A 226 25.98 -11.77 1.17
N MET A 227 26.77 -12.73 0.70
CA MET A 227 26.97 -12.97 -0.74
C MET A 227 25.72 -13.59 -1.35
N ALA A 228 25.17 -14.65 -0.72
CA ALA A 228 23.94 -15.32 -1.15
C ALA A 228 22.79 -14.33 -1.40
N ALA A 229 22.58 -13.38 -0.47
CA ALA A 229 21.59 -12.31 -0.56
C ALA A 229 21.74 -11.36 -1.77
N GLN A 230 22.87 -11.41 -2.48
CA GLN A 230 23.22 -10.52 -3.60
C GLN A 230 23.37 -11.27 -4.93
N LEU A 231 23.37 -12.61 -4.92
CA LEU A 231 23.65 -13.42 -6.11
C LEU A 231 22.64 -13.22 -7.25
N ARG A 232 21.37 -12.93 -6.95
CA ARG A 232 20.37 -12.60 -8.00
C ARG A 232 20.66 -11.27 -8.70
N ALA A 233 21.25 -10.29 -8.02
CA ALA A 233 21.71 -9.06 -8.67
C ALA A 233 22.99 -9.31 -9.48
N VAL A 234 23.95 -10.02 -8.89
CA VAL A 234 25.23 -10.37 -9.54
C VAL A 234 25.05 -11.33 -10.73
N ALA A 235 23.98 -12.13 -10.76
CA ALA A 235 23.63 -13.01 -11.89
C ALA A 235 23.63 -12.28 -13.25
N THR A 236 23.26 -10.99 -13.27
CA THR A 236 23.27 -10.12 -14.46
C THR A 236 24.66 -9.86 -15.07
N CYS A 237 25.73 -10.20 -14.34
CA CYS A 237 27.11 -10.09 -14.81
C CYS A 237 27.63 -11.36 -15.51
N PHE A 238 27.00 -12.51 -15.28
CA PHE A 238 27.44 -13.79 -15.85
C PHE A 238 27.00 -13.95 -17.31
N LEU A 239 27.88 -14.51 -18.15
CA LEU A 239 27.49 -15.02 -19.46
C LEU A 239 26.69 -16.34 -19.29
N PRO A 240 25.77 -16.70 -20.23
CA PRO A 240 24.87 -17.85 -20.06
C PRO A 240 25.53 -19.21 -19.83
N ALA A 241 26.79 -19.39 -20.24
CA ALA A 241 27.59 -20.58 -19.93
C ALA A 241 28.09 -20.54 -18.46
N ALA A 242 28.89 -19.54 -18.10
CA ALA A 242 29.41 -19.35 -16.74
C ALA A 242 28.32 -19.23 -15.66
N PHE A 243 27.13 -18.73 -16.02
CA PHE A 243 25.96 -18.78 -15.15
C PHE A 243 25.61 -20.24 -14.75
N LYS A 244 25.53 -21.14 -15.73
CA LYS A 244 25.20 -22.57 -15.51
C LYS A 244 26.37 -23.37 -14.93
N GLU A 245 27.60 -23.03 -15.32
CA GLU A 245 28.81 -23.79 -15.00
C GLU A 245 29.47 -23.34 -13.69
N THR A 246 29.18 -22.13 -13.19
CA THR A 246 29.85 -21.55 -12.01
C THR A 246 28.87 -21.01 -10.97
N LEU A 247 27.92 -20.14 -11.36
CA LEU A 247 26.99 -19.55 -10.39
C LEU A 247 25.95 -20.55 -9.87
N VAL A 248 25.41 -21.40 -10.75
CA VAL A 248 24.40 -22.40 -10.38
C VAL A 248 24.94 -23.44 -9.39
N PRO A 249 26.12 -24.07 -9.58
CA PRO A 249 26.73 -24.93 -8.57
C PRO A 249 26.93 -24.23 -7.22
N ALA A 250 27.47 -22.99 -7.21
CA ALA A 250 27.67 -22.24 -5.97
C ALA A 250 26.34 -21.89 -5.26
N LEU A 251 25.26 -21.64 -6.01
CA LEU A 251 23.92 -21.46 -5.43
C LEU A 251 23.35 -22.75 -4.83
N VAL A 252 23.55 -23.90 -5.47
CA VAL A 252 23.12 -25.21 -4.95
C VAL A 252 23.88 -25.53 -3.66
N GLU A 253 25.19 -25.36 -3.66
CA GLU A 253 26.06 -25.56 -2.51
C GLU A 253 25.68 -24.63 -1.34
N LEU A 254 25.41 -23.35 -1.60
CA LEU A 254 24.92 -22.41 -0.59
C LEU A 254 23.52 -22.73 -0.04
N VAL A 255 22.69 -23.54 -0.73
CA VAL A 255 21.41 -24.07 -0.20
C VAL A 255 21.63 -25.33 0.66
N GLU A 256 22.74 -26.04 0.45
CA GLU A 256 23.15 -27.23 1.20
C GLU A 256 24.21 -26.90 2.29
N ASP A 257 24.45 -25.61 2.54
CA ASP A 257 25.38 -25.04 3.53
C ASP A 257 25.09 -25.53 4.97
N GLU A 258 26.15 -25.75 5.76
CA GLU A 258 26.02 -26.26 7.13
C GLU A 258 25.40 -25.28 8.13
N GLN A 259 25.18 -24.02 7.73
CA GLN A 259 24.53 -22.97 8.52
C GLN A 259 23.14 -22.65 7.95
N ASP A 260 22.09 -22.93 8.74
CA ASP A 260 20.67 -22.60 8.43
C ASP A 260 20.49 -21.16 7.87
N ARG A 261 21.25 -20.18 8.39
CA ARG A 261 21.16 -18.76 7.96
C ARG A 261 21.70 -18.51 6.55
N VAL A 262 22.67 -19.30 6.07
CA VAL A 262 23.14 -19.22 4.69
C VAL A 262 22.16 -19.96 3.78
N ALA A 263 21.88 -21.22 4.12
CA ALA A 263 20.99 -22.12 3.39
C ALA A 263 19.61 -21.52 3.10
N THR A 264 18.99 -20.88 4.10
CA THR A 264 17.66 -20.28 3.95
C THR A 264 17.64 -18.97 3.17
N VAL A 265 18.74 -18.21 3.12
CA VAL A 265 18.88 -17.01 2.28
C VAL A 265 19.12 -17.42 0.83
N ALA A 266 20.00 -18.40 0.60
CA ALA A 266 20.29 -18.94 -0.73
C ALA A 266 19.04 -19.55 -1.38
N LEU A 267 18.22 -20.27 -0.61
CA LEU A 267 16.96 -20.85 -1.10
C LEU A 267 15.98 -19.78 -1.60
N GLY A 268 15.86 -18.66 -0.87
CA GLY A 268 15.02 -17.53 -1.27
C GLY A 268 15.49 -16.89 -2.58
N GLU A 269 16.77 -16.53 -2.65
CA GLU A 269 17.33 -15.88 -3.84
C GLU A 269 17.37 -16.80 -5.07
N LEU A 270 17.59 -18.11 -4.88
CA LEU A 270 17.49 -19.12 -5.95
C LEU A 270 16.06 -19.27 -6.47
N THR A 271 15.05 -19.26 -5.59
CA THR A 271 13.63 -19.36 -5.99
C THR A 271 13.13 -18.06 -6.64
N LEU A 272 13.69 -16.90 -6.27
CA LEU A 272 13.46 -15.62 -6.96
C LEU A 272 14.18 -15.52 -8.32
N LEU A 273 15.32 -16.18 -8.48
CA LEU A 273 16.05 -16.26 -9.75
C LEU A 273 15.34 -17.18 -10.76
N ALA A 274 14.62 -18.19 -10.28
CA ALA A 274 13.90 -19.18 -11.08
C ALA A 274 12.86 -18.60 -12.05
N GLU A 275 12.21 -17.49 -11.70
CA GLU A 275 11.21 -16.79 -12.53
C GLU A 275 11.76 -16.35 -13.90
N GLN A 276 13.08 -16.34 -14.07
CA GLN A 276 13.79 -15.89 -15.27
C GLN A 276 14.51 -17.03 -16.01
N GLN A 277 14.34 -18.29 -15.60
CA GLN A 277 15.09 -19.43 -16.12
C GLN A 277 14.27 -20.34 -17.06
N PRO A 278 14.92 -21.03 -18.03
CA PRO A 278 14.24 -21.96 -18.93
C PRO A 278 13.77 -23.25 -18.22
N SER A 279 12.77 -23.91 -18.80
CA SER A 279 12.17 -25.18 -18.35
C SER A 279 13.17 -26.24 -17.91
N ASP A 280 14.25 -26.37 -18.66
CA ASP A 280 15.21 -27.45 -18.49
C ASP A 280 16.03 -27.25 -17.22
N TRP A 281 16.33 -25.99 -16.87
CA TRP A 281 16.99 -25.61 -15.62
C TRP A 281 16.05 -25.79 -14.42
N LEU A 282 14.78 -25.40 -14.56
CA LEU A 282 13.76 -25.63 -13.51
C LEU A 282 13.63 -27.12 -13.17
N ASN A 283 13.63 -27.99 -14.18
CA ASN A 283 13.53 -29.43 -14.04
C ASN A 283 14.81 -30.08 -13.47
N THR A 284 15.99 -29.73 -14.02
CA THR A 284 17.27 -30.39 -13.65
C THR A 284 17.90 -29.85 -12.36
N VAL A 285 17.68 -28.58 -12.02
CA VAL A 285 18.29 -27.93 -10.85
C VAL A 285 17.23 -27.70 -9.76
N LEU A 286 16.23 -26.86 -10.02
CA LEU A 286 15.36 -26.34 -8.97
C LEU A 286 14.45 -27.42 -8.37
N ILE A 287 13.73 -28.18 -9.21
CA ILE A 287 12.85 -29.27 -8.74
C ILE A 287 13.68 -30.35 -8.03
N ALA A 288 14.82 -30.75 -8.60
CA ALA A 288 15.69 -31.77 -8.02
C ALA A 288 16.23 -31.38 -6.63
N LEU A 289 16.63 -30.12 -6.45
CA LEU A 289 17.06 -29.57 -5.17
C LEU A 289 15.89 -29.46 -4.18
N TRP A 290 14.73 -28.95 -4.60
CA TRP A 290 13.55 -28.85 -3.74
C TRP A 290 13.05 -30.21 -3.25
N VAL A 291 13.09 -31.27 -4.08
CA VAL A 291 12.81 -32.66 -3.65
C VAL A 291 13.82 -33.10 -2.59
N ARG A 292 15.12 -32.80 -2.76
CA ARG A 292 16.18 -33.15 -1.79
C ARG A 292 15.99 -32.45 -0.44
N CYS A 293 15.77 -31.13 -0.46
CA CYS A 293 15.54 -30.32 0.75
C CYS A 293 14.24 -30.67 1.50
N THR A 294 13.29 -31.34 0.86
CA THR A 294 12.02 -31.80 1.47
C THR A 294 11.97 -33.30 1.78
N THR A 295 12.99 -34.09 1.41
CA THR A 295 13.09 -35.53 1.70
C THR A 295 14.11 -35.85 2.80
N LEU A 296 15.24 -35.13 2.84
CA LEU A 296 16.14 -35.15 3.99
C LEU A 296 15.46 -34.44 5.17
N PRO A 297 15.63 -34.91 6.44
CA PRO A 297 14.89 -34.37 7.58
C PRO A 297 15.25 -32.90 7.82
N PRO A 298 14.35 -31.94 7.50
CA PRO A 298 14.74 -30.54 7.47
C PRO A 298 14.72 -29.99 8.91
N HIS A 299 15.87 -29.54 9.40
CA HIS A 299 15.95 -28.78 10.64
C HIS A 299 15.00 -27.56 10.59
N GLY A 300 14.46 -27.17 11.75
CA GLY A 300 13.21 -26.41 11.82
C GLY A 300 13.19 -25.09 11.03
N VAL A 301 14.35 -24.44 10.91
CA VAL A 301 14.52 -23.18 10.18
C VAL A 301 14.44 -23.40 8.66
N MET A 302 15.09 -24.45 8.13
CA MET A 302 14.97 -24.84 6.72
C MET A 302 13.54 -25.23 6.34
N THR A 303 12.81 -25.96 7.20
CA THR A 303 11.38 -26.26 6.95
C THR A 303 10.55 -24.99 6.78
N LEU A 304 10.86 -23.94 7.55
CA LEU A 304 10.16 -22.66 7.54
C LEU A 304 10.53 -21.80 6.32
N ALA A 305 11.76 -21.91 5.79
CA ALA A 305 12.16 -21.26 4.54
C ALA A 305 11.53 -21.94 3.32
N LEU A 306 11.53 -23.27 3.27
CA LEU A 306 10.77 -24.04 2.28
C LEU A 306 9.28 -23.67 2.34
N ALA A 307 8.71 -23.55 3.53
CA ALA A 307 7.33 -23.09 3.69
C ALA A 307 7.11 -21.66 3.19
N ARG A 308 8.09 -20.75 3.30
CA ARG A 308 7.97 -19.37 2.79
C ARG A 308 7.90 -19.31 1.26
N GLU A 309 8.77 -20.06 0.58
CA GLU A 309 8.88 -19.97 -0.89
C GLU A 309 8.05 -21.01 -1.67
N LEU A 310 7.45 -22.01 -1.01
CA LEU A 310 6.72 -23.11 -1.67
C LEU A 310 5.67 -22.63 -2.68
N GLY A 311 4.92 -21.57 -2.37
CA GLY A 311 3.93 -21.00 -3.29
C GLY A 311 4.56 -20.42 -4.57
N ARG A 312 5.70 -19.74 -4.45
CA ARG A 312 6.47 -19.23 -5.59
C ARG A 312 7.09 -20.37 -6.38
N PHE A 313 7.75 -21.31 -5.71
CA PHE A 313 8.36 -22.49 -6.34
C PHE A 313 7.35 -23.28 -7.18
N LEU A 314 6.19 -23.64 -6.60
CA LEU A 314 5.13 -24.37 -7.32
C LEU A 314 4.61 -23.57 -8.51
N TRP A 315 4.39 -22.25 -8.35
CA TRP A 315 3.93 -21.40 -9.45
C TRP A 315 4.96 -21.29 -10.59
N CYS A 316 6.26 -21.19 -10.28
CA CYS A 316 7.32 -21.14 -11.29
C CYS A 316 7.48 -22.47 -12.05
N THR A 317 7.22 -23.60 -11.37
CA THR A 317 7.51 -24.95 -11.88
C THR A 317 6.28 -25.71 -12.40
N HIS A 318 5.09 -25.11 -12.38
CA HIS A 318 3.81 -25.78 -12.68
C HIS A 318 3.72 -26.42 -14.08
N THR A 319 4.49 -25.93 -15.06
CA THR A 319 4.57 -26.48 -16.42
C THR A 319 5.57 -27.62 -16.57
N THR A 320 6.50 -27.76 -15.62
CA THR A 320 7.62 -28.73 -15.64
C THR A 320 7.47 -29.86 -14.60
N LEU A 321 6.68 -29.65 -13.54
CA LEU A 321 6.42 -30.62 -12.48
C LEU A 321 5.68 -31.85 -12.99
N LYS A 322 6.28 -33.03 -12.82
CA LYS A 322 5.65 -34.32 -13.12
C LYS A 322 4.68 -34.70 -11.99
N ALA A 323 3.67 -35.52 -12.30
CA ALA A 323 2.68 -35.98 -11.32
C ALA A 323 3.26 -36.54 -9.99
N PRO A 324 4.32 -37.38 -9.95
CA PRO A 324 4.89 -37.84 -8.68
C PRO A 324 5.63 -36.73 -7.91
N GLU A 325 6.23 -35.76 -8.61
CA GLU A 325 6.91 -34.61 -8.00
C GLU A 325 5.87 -33.68 -7.35
N LEU A 326 4.77 -33.38 -8.05
CA LEU A 326 3.66 -32.63 -7.45
C LEU A 326 3.05 -33.39 -6.27
N ALA A 327 2.84 -34.70 -6.36
CA ALA A 327 2.31 -35.49 -5.24
C ALA A 327 3.19 -35.35 -3.98
N HIS A 328 4.51 -35.48 -4.11
CA HIS A 328 5.46 -35.26 -3.02
C HIS A 328 5.36 -33.84 -2.42
N PHE A 329 5.27 -32.79 -3.25
CA PHE A 329 5.11 -31.42 -2.74
C PHE A 329 3.74 -31.14 -2.13
N LEU A 330 2.67 -31.84 -2.56
CA LEU A 330 1.36 -31.78 -1.90
C LEU A 330 1.37 -32.50 -0.55
N ASP A 331 2.05 -33.64 -0.43
CA ASP A 331 2.21 -34.34 0.85
C ASP A 331 3.06 -33.50 1.81
N PHE A 332 4.16 -32.88 1.34
CA PHE A 332 4.92 -31.89 2.11
C PHE A 332 4.05 -30.70 2.55
N TYR A 333 3.23 -30.14 1.65
CA TYR A 333 2.26 -29.09 2.00
C TYR A 333 1.27 -29.55 3.09
N HIS A 334 0.75 -30.78 3.03
CA HIS A 334 -0.10 -31.34 4.07
C HIS A 334 0.62 -31.42 5.44
N THR A 335 1.93 -31.72 5.47
CA THR A 335 2.71 -31.65 6.73
C THR A 335 2.85 -30.21 7.27
N LEU A 336 3.04 -29.21 6.40
CA LEU A 336 3.09 -27.80 6.82
C LEU A 336 1.75 -27.33 7.39
N ALA A 337 0.64 -27.70 6.74
CA ALA A 337 -0.71 -27.32 7.15
C ALA A 337 -1.17 -28.02 8.45
N THR A 338 -0.57 -29.15 8.81
CA THR A 338 -0.91 -29.93 10.03
C THR A 338 0.16 -29.87 11.12
N SER A 339 1.26 -29.12 10.91
CA SER A 339 2.33 -28.97 11.90
C SER A 339 1.81 -28.32 13.19
N ASP A 340 2.30 -28.82 14.32
CA ASP A 340 2.33 -28.17 15.64
C ASP A 340 2.66 -26.66 15.62
N LEU A 341 3.72 -26.26 14.91
CA LEU A 341 4.22 -24.89 14.87
C LEU A 341 3.31 -23.97 14.02
N ALA A 342 2.69 -22.99 14.68
CA ALA A 342 1.77 -22.05 14.04
C ALA A 342 2.37 -21.32 12.82
N GLU A 343 3.65 -20.92 12.87
CA GLU A 343 4.30 -20.26 11.73
C GLU A 343 4.24 -21.08 10.44
N ARG A 344 4.45 -22.41 10.50
CA ARG A 344 4.34 -23.29 9.32
C ARG A 344 2.91 -23.30 8.75
N ARG A 345 1.89 -23.29 9.62
CA ARG A 345 0.48 -23.20 9.23
C ARG A 345 0.11 -21.83 8.65
N VAL A 346 0.73 -20.73 9.11
CA VAL A 346 0.59 -19.40 8.49
C VAL A 346 1.12 -19.41 7.06
N TRP A 347 2.28 -20.01 6.81
CA TRP A 347 2.83 -20.11 5.45
C TRP A 347 2.07 -21.12 4.58
N ALA A 348 1.53 -22.21 5.15
CA ALA A 348 0.60 -23.08 4.44
C ALA A 348 -0.66 -22.30 3.99
N ALA A 349 -1.31 -21.58 4.90
CA ALA A 349 -2.45 -20.70 4.59
C ALA A 349 -2.11 -19.62 3.54
N HIS A 350 -0.85 -19.15 3.50
CA HIS A 350 -0.39 -18.23 2.46
C HIS A 350 -0.28 -18.87 1.08
N ASN A 351 0.29 -20.07 1.01
CA ASN A 351 0.60 -20.75 -0.24
C ASN A 351 -0.60 -21.45 -0.85
N LEU A 352 -1.65 -21.70 -0.06
CA LEU A 352 -2.85 -22.41 -0.46
C LEU A 352 -3.43 -21.96 -1.83
N PRO A 353 -3.50 -20.66 -2.20
CA PRO A 353 -3.95 -20.26 -3.52
C PRO A 353 -3.07 -20.80 -4.66
N ALA A 354 -1.74 -20.71 -4.53
CA ALA A 354 -0.80 -21.26 -5.52
C ALA A 354 -0.83 -22.80 -5.55
N VAL A 355 -0.92 -23.43 -4.38
CA VAL A 355 -1.04 -24.90 -4.23
C VAL A 355 -2.32 -25.41 -4.91
N ILE A 356 -3.47 -24.75 -4.69
CA ILE A 356 -4.71 -25.03 -5.41
C ILE A 356 -4.48 -24.83 -6.91
N ALA A 357 -3.99 -23.67 -7.34
CA ALA A 357 -3.85 -23.31 -8.75
C ALA A 357 -3.06 -24.36 -9.56
N VAL A 358 -1.92 -24.82 -9.03
CA VAL A 358 -1.11 -25.88 -9.65
C VAL A 358 -1.82 -27.23 -9.60
N ALA A 359 -2.46 -27.57 -8.48
CA ALA A 359 -3.25 -28.79 -8.35
C ALA A 359 -4.48 -28.84 -9.28
N ARG A 360 -5.04 -27.70 -9.72
CA ARG A 360 -6.12 -27.64 -10.74
C ARG A 360 -5.65 -28.23 -12.07
N VAL A 361 -4.44 -27.87 -12.50
CA VAL A 361 -3.85 -28.31 -13.77
C VAL A 361 -3.74 -29.85 -13.83
N GLN A 362 -3.58 -30.49 -12.67
CA GLN A 362 -3.49 -31.95 -12.52
C GLN A 362 -4.73 -32.56 -11.82
N ALA A 363 -5.87 -31.85 -11.82
CA ALA A 363 -7.18 -32.28 -11.33
C ALA A 363 -7.27 -32.78 -9.87
N ALA A 364 -6.34 -32.37 -8.99
CA ALA A 364 -6.24 -32.86 -7.61
C ALA A 364 -7.04 -32.03 -6.56
N GLU A 365 -7.88 -31.09 -7.01
CA GLU A 365 -8.49 -30.02 -6.19
C GLU A 365 -9.20 -30.48 -4.89
N ARG A 366 -9.94 -31.60 -4.94
CA ARG A 366 -10.76 -32.08 -3.80
C ARG A 366 -9.98 -32.52 -2.56
N ARG A 367 -8.64 -32.54 -2.62
CA ARG A 367 -7.78 -32.87 -1.45
C ARG A 367 -7.71 -31.76 -0.41
N PHE A 368 -8.07 -30.51 -0.77
CA PHE A 368 -7.86 -29.36 0.11
C PHE A 368 -9.03 -29.01 1.02
N ASP A 369 -10.25 -29.54 0.80
CA ASP A 369 -11.43 -29.22 1.61
C ASP A 369 -11.21 -29.42 3.12
N GLY A 370 -10.52 -30.51 3.50
CA GLY A 370 -10.16 -30.79 4.89
C GLY A 370 -9.09 -29.83 5.44
N VAL A 371 -8.13 -29.42 4.62
CA VAL A 371 -7.10 -28.43 4.99
C VAL A 371 -7.71 -27.04 5.16
N ILE A 372 -8.57 -26.62 4.23
CA ILE A 372 -9.32 -25.37 4.30
C ILE A 372 -10.17 -25.35 5.57
N SER A 373 -10.94 -26.42 5.82
CA SER A 373 -11.76 -26.55 7.02
C SER A 373 -10.95 -26.46 8.32
N ALA A 374 -9.76 -27.06 8.37
CA ALA A 374 -8.87 -26.98 9.52
C ALA A 374 -8.28 -25.57 9.74
N LEU A 375 -7.76 -24.94 8.68
CA LEU A 375 -7.15 -23.59 8.75
C LEU A 375 -8.17 -22.50 9.12
N LEU A 376 -9.45 -22.68 8.76
CA LEU A 376 -10.55 -21.76 9.11
C LEU A 376 -10.90 -21.76 10.61
N VAL A 377 -10.60 -22.86 11.32
CA VAL A 377 -10.86 -23.01 12.78
C VAL A 377 -9.57 -23.23 13.58
N ASP A 378 -8.43 -22.83 13.03
CA ASP A 378 -7.12 -22.95 13.67
C ASP A 378 -7.11 -22.27 15.05
N MET A 379 -6.39 -22.82 16.02
CA MET A 379 -6.25 -22.21 17.34
C MET A 379 -5.56 -20.84 17.26
N ASP A 380 -4.63 -20.67 16.33
CA ASP A 380 -3.84 -19.45 16.18
C ASP A 380 -4.53 -18.42 15.27
N ALA A 381 -4.79 -17.23 15.82
CA ALA A 381 -5.47 -16.15 15.10
C ALA A 381 -4.64 -15.60 13.91
N THR A 382 -3.32 -15.74 13.92
CA THR A 382 -2.47 -15.33 12.80
C THR A 382 -2.63 -16.25 11.59
N VAL A 383 -2.90 -17.55 11.81
CA VAL A 383 -3.26 -18.51 10.76
C VAL A 383 -4.65 -18.17 10.21
N ARG A 384 -5.66 -18.02 11.08
CA ARG A 384 -7.04 -17.68 10.67
C ARG A 384 -7.10 -16.36 9.88
N ARG A 385 -6.34 -15.34 10.29
CA ARG A 385 -6.21 -14.06 9.57
C ARG A 385 -5.54 -14.23 8.20
N LYS A 386 -4.58 -15.16 8.05
CA LYS A 386 -3.87 -15.39 6.79
C LYS A 386 -4.76 -16.12 5.77
N ILE A 387 -5.50 -17.14 6.19
CA ILE A 387 -6.51 -17.79 5.32
C ILE A 387 -7.64 -16.82 4.95
N ALA A 388 -8.07 -15.95 5.88
CA ALA A 388 -9.05 -14.91 5.61
C ALA A 388 -8.60 -13.93 4.52
N ALA A 389 -7.36 -13.44 4.57
CA ALA A 389 -6.81 -12.57 3.54
C ALA A 389 -6.75 -13.26 2.17
N CYS A 390 -6.37 -14.53 2.11
CA CYS A 390 -6.29 -15.31 0.86
C CYS A 390 -7.65 -15.81 0.31
N LEU A 391 -8.75 -15.67 1.07
CA LEU A 391 -10.07 -16.21 0.70
C LEU A 391 -10.59 -15.70 -0.65
N HIS A 392 -10.23 -14.47 -1.04
CA HIS A 392 -10.65 -13.89 -2.31
C HIS A 392 -10.03 -14.60 -3.53
N GLU A 393 -8.74 -14.96 -3.48
CA GLU A 393 -8.06 -15.75 -4.51
C GLU A 393 -8.63 -17.18 -4.57
N ILE A 394 -8.80 -17.81 -3.40
CA ILE A 394 -9.38 -19.16 -3.27
C ILE A 394 -10.79 -19.18 -3.86
N SER A 395 -11.60 -18.14 -3.63
CA SER A 395 -12.96 -18.03 -4.19
C SER A 395 -12.97 -17.91 -5.72
N ASN A 396 -12.00 -17.23 -6.34
CA ASN A 396 -11.93 -17.08 -7.79
C ASN A 396 -11.74 -18.43 -8.50
N MET A 397 -11.04 -19.36 -7.85
CA MET A 397 -10.82 -20.72 -8.33
C MET A 397 -11.95 -21.68 -7.93
N LEU A 398 -12.26 -21.78 -6.63
CA LEU A 398 -13.10 -22.86 -6.10
C LEU A 398 -14.60 -22.57 -6.11
N ALA A 399 -15.05 -21.32 -6.34
CA ALA A 399 -16.49 -20.99 -6.26
C ALA A 399 -17.41 -21.89 -7.10
N PRO A 400 -17.14 -22.21 -8.39
CA PRO A 400 -18.04 -23.03 -9.21
C PRO A 400 -18.31 -24.43 -8.65
N THR A 401 -17.42 -24.97 -7.80
CA THR A 401 -17.45 -26.35 -7.31
C THR A 401 -17.62 -26.46 -5.79
N HIS A 402 -17.19 -25.47 -5.02
CA HIS A 402 -17.16 -25.51 -3.54
C HIS A 402 -17.81 -24.27 -2.89
N ALA A 403 -18.76 -23.61 -3.57
CA ALA A 403 -19.50 -22.45 -3.04
C ALA A 403 -20.04 -22.61 -1.58
N PRO A 404 -20.58 -23.78 -1.15
CA PRO A 404 -21.04 -23.94 0.24
C PRO A 404 -19.91 -23.83 1.27
N MET A 405 -18.72 -24.36 0.97
CA MET A 405 -17.55 -24.24 1.84
C MET A 405 -17.10 -22.78 1.97
N LEU A 406 -17.13 -22.03 0.86
CA LEU A 406 -16.76 -20.60 0.84
C LEU A 406 -17.79 -19.72 1.59
N LEU A 407 -19.07 -20.08 1.56
CA LEU A 407 -20.11 -19.45 2.37
C LEU A 407 -19.84 -19.66 3.86
N THR A 408 -19.63 -20.91 4.28
CA THR A 408 -19.26 -21.25 5.67
C THR A 408 -17.96 -20.56 6.09
N ALA A 409 -16.95 -20.51 5.20
CA ALA A 409 -15.68 -19.84 5.47
C ALA A 409 -15.86 -18.35 5.80
N LEU A 410 -16.61 -17.61 4.98
CA LEU A 410 -16.85 -16.19 5.25
C LEU A 410 -17.71 -15.99 6.51
N GLN A 411 -18.73 -16.83 6.72
CA GLN A 411 -19.56 -16.79 7.93
C GLN A 411 -18.75 -16.99 9.21
N THR A 412 -17.93 -18.04 9.27
CA THR A 412 -17.02 -18.30 10.40
C THR A 412 -16.08 -17.12 10.64
N LEU A 413 -15.31 -16.72 9.62
CA LEU A 413 -14.27 -15.68 9.77
C LEU A 413 -14.85 -14.29 10.07
N SER A 414 -16.02 -13.95 9.51
CA SER A 414 -16.71 -12.67 9.81
C SER A 414 -17.21 -12.56 11.26
N THR A 415 -17.25 -13.68 11.99
CA THR A 415 -17.71 -13.76 13.38
C THR A 415 -16.62 -14.24 14.33
N ASP A 416 -15.35 -14.16 13.91
CA ASP A 416 -14.19 -14.54 14.72
C ASP A 416 -14.08 -13.71 16.02
N VAL A 417 -13.43 -14.30 17.03
CA VAL A 417 -13.13 -13.66 18.31
C VAL A 417 -12.05 -12.58 18.14
N ASP A 418 -11.13 -12.76 17.19
CA ASP A 418 -10.09 -11.78 16.85
C ASP A 418 -10.57 -10.85 15.72
N ALA A 419 -10.68 -9.55 16.04
CA ALA A 419 -11.17 -8.54 15.12
C ALA A 419 -10.32 -8.40 13.84
N SER A 420 -9.02 -8.73 13.88
CA SER A 420 -8.13 -8.67 12.71
C SER A 420 -8.35 -9.83 11.73
N VAL A 421 -8.87 -10.97 12.21
CA VAL A 421 -9.34 -12.06 11.34
C VAL A 421 -10.60 -11.64 10.59
N ALA A 422 -11.58 -11.09 11.32
CA ALA A 422 -12.84 -10.65 10.74
C ALA A 422 -12.65 -9.49 9.75
N GLU A 423 -11.83 -8.48 10.08
CA GLU A 423 -11.42 -7.41 9.17
C GLU A 423 -10.73 -7.96 7.90
N ALA A 424 -9.78 -8.88 8.04
CA ALA A 424 -9.11 -9.49 6.89
C ALA A 424 -10.12 -10.21 5.96
N SER A 425 -11.11 -10.92 6.51
CA SER A 425 -12.14 -11.61 5.71
C SER A 425 -13.04 -10.63 4.94
N MET A 426 -13.27 -9.43 5.49
CA MET A 426 -14.14 -8.42 4.90
C MET A 426 -13.41 -7.51 3.90
N SER A 427 -12.09 -7.36 4.01
CA SER A 427 -11.24 -6.50 3.18
C SER A 427 -11.26 -6.76 1.67
N GLN A 428 -11.82 -7.90 1.23
CA GLN A 428 -12.04 -8.25 -0.18
C GLN A 428 -13.44 -8.85 -0.42
N VAL A 429 -14.44 -8.52 0.42
CA VAL A 429 -15.76 -9.17 0.37
C VAL A 429 -16.46 -9.00 -0.98
N THR A 430 -16.40 -7.82 -1.61
CA THR A 430 -16.95 -7.57 -2.96
C THR A 430 -16.39 -8.55 -4.00
N THR A 431 -15.12 -8.94 -3.88
CA THR A 431 -14.43 -9.87 -4.79
C THR A 431 -14.92 -11.30 -4.58
N VAL A 432 -15.00 -11.76 -3.31
CA VAL A 432 -15.57 -13.07 -2.95
C VAL A 432 -17.02 -13.20 -3.45
N LEU A 433 -17.85 -12.18 -3.22
CA LEU A 433 -19.24 -12.12 -3.65
C LEU A 433 -19.40 -12.15 -5.18
N LYS A 434 -18.57 -11.40 -5.92
CA LYS A 434 -18.57 -11.42 -7.40
C LYS A 434 -18.21 -12.80 -7.97
N ASN A 435 -17.35 -13.55 -7.29
CA ASN A 435 -17.03 -14.93 -7.68
C ASN A 435 -18.19 -15.89 -7.36
N LEU A 436 -18.78 -15.79 -6.17
CA LEU A 436 -19.93 -16.61 -5.76
C LEU A 436 -21.18 -16.36 -6.62
N LYS A 437 -21.40 -15.14 -7.14
CA LYS A 437 -22.53 -14.84 -8.06
C LYS A 437 -22.54 -15.71 -9.33
N ARG A 438 -21.41 -16.30 -9.71
CA ARG A 438 -21.30 -17.23 -10.86
C ARG A 438 -21.94 -18.59 -10.60
N CYS A 439 -22.29 -18.91 -9.35
CA CYS A 439 -22.75 -20.22 -8.89
C CYS A 439 -24.28 -20.24 -8.73
N ASP A 440 -24.94 -21.34 -9.13
CA ASP A 440 -26.41 -21.36 -9.25
C ASP A 440 -27.17 -21.13 -7.93
N GLY A 441 -26.60 -21.47 -6.76
CA GLY A 441 -27.19 -21.15 -5.45
C GLY A 441 -27.14 -19.67 -5.04
N PHE A 442 -26.43 -18.83 -5.81
CA PHE A 442 -26.24 -17.39 -5.60
C PHE A 442 -26.79 -16.53 -6.75
N ARG A 443 -27.22 -17.15 -7.86
CA ARG A 443 -27.84 -16.43 -8.98
C ARG A 443 -29.20 -15.87 -8.55
N ASP A 444 -29.55 -14.73 -9.16
CA ASP A 444 -30.88 -14.11 -9.13
C ASP A 444 -31.50 -13.91 -7.73
N GLY A 445 -30.65 -13.72 -6.70
CA GLY A 445 -31.09 -13.49 -5.31
C GLY A 445 -31.44 -14.75 -4.52
N GLY A 446 -31.00 -15.94 -4.96
CA GLY A 446 -31.20 -17.20 -4.23
C GLY A 446 -30.68 -17.17 -2.78
N ARG A 447 -31.16 -18.11 -1.94
CA ARG A 447 -30.93 -18.12 -0.48
C ARG A 447 -29.48 -17.82 -0.05
N GLY A 448 -28.48 -18.40 -0.71
CA GLY A 448 -27.07 -18.16 -0.39
C GLY A 448 -26.65 -16.68 -0.51
N ALA A 449 -27.25 -15.92 -1.44
CA ALA A 449 -27.06 -14.47 -1.52
C ALA A 449 -27.70 -13.74 -0.34
N SER A 450 -28.90 -14.14 0.10
CA SER A 450 -29.55 -13.54 1.29
C SER A 450 -28.77 -13.84 2.57
N ASP A 451 -28.39 -15.10 2.80
CA ASP A 451 -27.59 -15.54 3.94
C ASP A 451 -26.27 -14.76 4.01
N MET A 452 -25.63 -14.54 2.85
CA MET A 452 -24.39 -13.80 2.73
C MET A 452 -24.56 -12.29 2.89
N LEU A 453 -25.67 -11.70 2.41
CA LEU A 453 -26.02 -10.31 2.68
C LEU A 453 -26.18 -10.08 4.18
N HIS A 454 -27.02 -10.89 4.84
CA HIS A 454 -27.20 -10.82 6.29
C HIS A 454 -25.89 -11.05 7.07
N THR A 455 -24.95 -11.85 6.54
CA THR A 455 -23.61 -12.04 7.10
C THR A 455 -22.80 -10.74 7.09
N VAL A 456 -22.76 -10.03 5.96
CA VAL A 456 -22.08 -8.71 5.86
C VAL A 456 -22.79 -7.66 6.71
N LEU A 457 -24.13 -7.61 6.71
CA LEU A 457 -24.91 -6.69 7.53
C LEU A 457 -24.77 -6.98 9.04
N ARG A 458 -24.45 -8.23 9.43
CA ARG A 458 -24.11 -8.57 10.81
C ARG A 458 -22.72 -8.06 11.20
N TYR A 459 -21.72 -8.21 10.33
CA TYR A 459 -20.38 -7.67 10.57
C TYR A 459 -20.39 -6.14 10.61
N GLU A 460 -21.14 -5.49 9.72
CA GLU A 460 -21.32 -4.03 9.70
C GLU A 460 -21.73 -3.48 11.07
N ARG A 461 -22.77 -4.04 11.70
CA ARG A 461 -23.24 -3.59 13.03
C ARG A 461 -22.16 -3.68 14.11
N VAL A 462 -21.26 -4.68 14.01
CA VAL A 462 -20.11 -4.84 14.92
C VAL A 462 -19.02 -3.81 14.61
N ALA A 463 -18.69 -3.59 13.34
CA ALA A 463 -17.73 -2.59 12.89
C ALA A 463 -18.19 -1.16 13.22
N PHE A 464 -19.47 -0.83 13.03
CA PHE A 464 -20.09 0.44 13.42
C PHE A 464 -19.99 0.68 14.92
N LYS A 465 -20.35 -0.32 15.75
CA LYS A 465 -20.20 -0.23 17.22
C LYS A 465 -18.74 0.02 17.61
N THR A 466 -17.80 -0.74 17.02
CA THR A 466 -16.36 -0.63 17.30
C THR A 466 -15.77 0.72 16.84
N MET A 467 -16.29 1.31 15.76
CA MET A 467 -15.99 2.69 15.35
C MET A 467 -16.51 3.71 16.37
N MET A 468 -17.74 3.56 16.87
CA MET A 468 -18.33 4.47 17.87
C MET A 468 -17.61 4.38 19.24
N GLU A 469 -17.01 3.22 19.56
CA GLU A 469 -16.07 3.04 20.67
C GLU A 469 -14.65 3.59 20.37
N GLY A 470 -14.49 4.32 19.26
CA GLY A 470 -13.31 5.13 18.92
C GLY A 470 -12.17 4.41 18.20
N ARG A 471 -12.31 3.13 17.83
CA ARG A 471 -11.16 2.27 17.52
C ARG A 471 -10.75 2.21 16.04
N SER A 472 -11.70 2.23 15.09
CA SER A 472 -11.37 1.90 13.68
C SER A 472 -12.34 2.46 12.62
N TRP A 473 -12.55 3.79 12.56
CA TRP A 473 -13.41 4.40 11.53
C TRP A 473 -13.00 4.10 10.09
N ARG A 474 -11.70 3.87 9.84
CA ARG A 474 -11.16 3.52 8.51
C ARG A 474 -11.66 2.15 8.03
N THR A 475 -11.64 1.14 8.90
CA THR A 475 -12.17 -0.21 8.64
C THR A 475 -13.65 -0.16 8.28
N HIS A 476 -14.44 0.62 9.04
CA HIS A 476 -15.86 0.81 8.73
C HIS A 476 -16.06 1.58 7.42
N ALA A 477 -15.27 2.62 7.13
CA ALA A 477 -15.34 3.31 5.84
C ALA A 477 -15.03 2.39 4.64
N HIS A 478 -14.01 1.53 4.76
CA HIS A 478 -13.68 0.53 3.74
C HIS A 478 -14.81 -0.49 3.53
N LEU A 479 -15.51 -0.88 4.59
CA LEU A 479 -16.72 -1.71 4.48
C LEU A 479 -17.86 -0.99 3.74
N ILE A 480 -18.05 0.32 3.98
CA ILE A 480 -19.04 1.12 3.22
C ILE A 480 -18.66 1.20 1.72
N GLU A 481 -17.37 1.28 1.38
CA GLU A 481 -16.92 1.24 -0.02
C GLU A 481 -17.14 -0.13 -0.68
N HIS A 482 -17.02 -1.24 0.08
CA HIS A 482 -17.48 -2.55 -0.40
C HIS A 482 -18.98 -2.60 -0.64
N ILE A 483 -19.78 -2.10 0.32
CA ILE A 483 -21.25 -2.03 0.21
C ILE A 483 -21.64 -1.19 -1.01
N ALA A 484 -21.01 -0.05 -1.28
CA ALA A 484 -21.29 0.79 -2.46
C ALA A 484 -21.26 0.03 -3.80
N ASN A 485 -20.50 -1.08 -3.88
CA ASN A 485 -20.36 -1.92 -5.06
C ASN A 485 -21.38 -3.07 -5.15
N PHE A 486 -22.30 -3.21 -4.18
CA PHE A 486 -23.20 -4.35 -4.04
C PHE A 486 -24.35 -4.39 -5.06
N GLY A 487 -24.68 -3.28 -5.73
CA GLY A 487 -25.75 -3.25 -6.72
C GLY A 487 -25.46 -4.00 -8.03
N GLN A 488 -24.21 -4.43 -8.25
CA GLN A 488 -23.86 -5.40 -9.30
C GLN A 488 -24.05 -6.87 -8.84
N ILE A 489 -24.32 -7.11 -7.56
CA ILE A 489 -24.23 -8.41 -6.89
C ILE A 489 -25.63 -8.90 -6.49
N PHE A 490 -26.33 -8.13 -5.66
CA PHE A 490 -27.63 -8.48 -5.08
C PHE A 490 -28.80 -7.99 -5.96
N THR A 491 -30.03 -8.38 -5.62
CA THR A 491 -31.23 -7.94 -6.37
C THR A 491 -31.67 -6.53 -6.00
N THR A 492 -32.45 -5.90 -6.89
CA THR A 492 -33.09 -4.59 -6.65
C THR A 492 -33.86 -4.56 -5.33
N THR A 493 -34.56 -5.65 -4.98
CA THR A 493 -35.33 -5.80 -3.74
C THR A 493 -34.44 -5.85 -2.50
N GLN A 494 -33.38 -6.68 -2.50
CA GLN A 494 -32.41 -6.72 -1.40
C GLN A 494 -31.76 -5.35 -1.16
N ILE A 495 -31.48 -4.60 -2.23
CA ILE A 495 -30.94 -3.24 -2.14
C ILE A 495 -31.98 -2.28 -1.53
N SER A 496 -33.23 -2.27 -2.02
CA SER A 496 -34.27 -1.34 -1.57
C SER A 496 -34.80 -1.62 -0.17
N ASP A 497 -34.80 -2.89 0.26
CA ASP A 497 -35.54 -3.35 1.43
C ASP A 497 -34.62 -3.64 2.64
N GLU A 498 -33.33 -3.95 2.41
CA GLU A 498 -32.33 -4.13 3.48
C GLU A 498 -31.24 -3.04 3.48
N ILE A 499 -30.61 -2.79 2.32
CA ILE A 499 -29.40 -1.96 2.27
C ILE A 499 -29.74 -0.46 2.40
N VAL A 500 -30.74 0.04 1.67
CA VAL A 500 -31.14 1.46 1.73
C VAL A 500 -31.61 1.89 3.14
N PRO A 501 -32.43 1.11 3.87
CA PRO A 501 -32.77 1.41 5.26
C PRO A 501 -31.55 1.43 6.21
N LEU A 502 -30.60 0.50 6.06
CA LEU A 502 -29.36 0.54 6.83
C LEU A 502 -28.55 1.80 6.53
N MET A 503 -28.35 2.12 5.24
CA MET A 503 -27.58 3.30 4.84
C MET A 503 -28.21 4.60 5.35
N THR A 504 -29.54 4.70 5.35
CA THR A 504 -30.28 5.81 5.94
C THR A 504 -29.95 5.95 7.44
N THR A 505 -30.07 4.85 8.17
CA THR A 505 -29.72 4.77 9.61
C THR A 505 -28.27 5.19 9.88
N LEU A 506 -27.33 4.81 9.02
CA LEU A 506 -25.91 5.15 9.14
C LEU A 506 -25.60 6.61 8.75
N ILE A 507 -26.31 7.20 7.80
CA ILE A 507 -26.17 8.63 7.45
C ILE A 507 -26.60 9.51 8.64
N GLU A 508 -27.63 9.10 9.39
CA GLU A 508 -28.06 9.82 10.59
C GLU A 508 -27.09 9.58 11.76
N SER A 509 -26.91 8.33 12.17
CA SER A 509 -26.27 7.93 13.44
C SER A 509 -24.73 8.02 13.49
N ASN A 510 -24.05 7.96 12.34
CA ASN A 510 -22.58 8.06 12.30
C ASN A 510 -22.12 9.49 12.70
N VAL A 511 -20.86 9.65 13.10
CA VAL A 511 -20.23 10.94 13.43
C VAL A 511 -19.17 11.34 12.38
N VAL A 512 -18.62 10.36 11.65
CA VAL A 512 -17.49 10.55 10.72
C VAL A 512 -17.98 11.01 9.35
N MET A 513 -17.73 12.28 9.03
CA MET A 513 -18.20 12.91 7.79
C MET A 513 -17.73 12.18 6.52
N VAL A 514 -16.50 11.63 6.51
CA VAL A 514 -15.96 10.87 5.36
C VAL A 514 -16.82 9.64 5.04
N THR A 515 -17.22 8.89 6.06
CA THR A 515 -18.08 7.71 5.91
C THR A 515 -19.49 8.11 5.45
N LYS A 516 -20.05 9.22 5.96
CA LYS A 516 -21.33 9.75 5.47
C LYS A 516 -21.25 10.17 3.99
N ASP A 517 -20.15 10.79 3.59
CA ASP A 517 -19.90 11.21 2.21
C ASP A 517 -19.83 10.02 1.23
N ALA A 518 -19.28 8.88 1.70
CA ALA A 518 -19.30 7.61 0.98
C ALA A 518 -20.72 6.97 0.91
N LEU A 519 -21.50 7.02 1.99
CA LEU A 519 -22.89 6.56 2.00
C LEU A 519 -23.76 7.34 1.01
N ILE A 520 -23.58 8.65 0.89
CA ILE A 520 -24.29 9.47 -0.12
C ILE A 520 -23.89 9.08 -1.55
N ARG A 521 -22.59 8.89 -1.83
CA ARG A 521 -22.14 8.37 -3.14
C ARG A 521 -22.81 7.05 -3.50
N ALA A 522 -22.87 6.13 -2.53
CA ALA A 522 -23.47 4.82 -2.70
C ALA A 522 -24.99 4.88 -2.95
N LEU A 523 -25.74 5.75 -2.24
CA LEU A 523 -27.18 5.96 -2.51
C LEU A 523 -27.43 6.53 -3.91
N VAL A 524 -26.66 7.54 -4.34
CA VAL A 524 -26.76 8.11 -5.71
C VAL A 524 -26.40 7.07 -6.77
N THR A 525 -25.42 6.20 -6.48
CA THR A 525 -25.03 5.08 -7.36
C THR A 525 -26.16 4.04 -7.47
N TYR A 526 -26.81 3.68 -6.36
CA TYR A 526 -27.97 2.79 -6.37
C TYR A 526 -29.17 3.40 -7.09
N LEU A 527 -29.42 4.70 -6.95
CA LEU A 527 -30.49 5.40 -7.68
C LEU A 527 -30.30 5.31 -9.22
N ARG A 528 -29.07 5.10 -9.72
CA ARG A 528 -28.81 4.83 -11.15
C ARG A 528 -29.05 3.36 -11.53
N GLN A 529 -28.82 2.43 -10.61
CA GLN A 529 -28.89 0.98 -10.83
C GLN A 529 -30.30 0.40 -10.62
N VAL A 530 -31.09 1.00 -9.73
CA VAL A 530 -32.46 0.61 -9.39
C VAL A 530 -33.43 1.03 -10.51
N LYS A 531 -34.16 0.05 -11.05
CA LYS A 531 -35.08 0.23 -12.19
C LYS A 531 -36.54 0.47 -11.81
N THR A 532 -37.03 -0.14 -10.74
CA THR A 532 -38.44 -0.02 -10.29
C THR A 532 -38.72 1.34 -9.67
N LEU A 533 -39.83 1.99 -10.04
CA LEU A 533 -40.13 3.35 -9.59
C LEU A 533 -40.23 3.46 -8.06
N ASP A 534 -41.00 2.58 -7.39
CA ASP A 534 -41.11 2.48 -5.92
C ASP A 534 -39.78 2.52 -5.16
N ALA A 535 -38.73 1.92 -5.72
CA ALA A 535 -37.43 1.84 -5.09
C ALA A 535 -36.56 3.07 -5.41
N ARG A 536 -36.75 3.69 -6.59
CA ARG A 536 -36.17 5.00 -6.93
C ARG A 536 -36.75 6.08 -6.04
N GLU A 537 -38.08 6.11 -5.89
CA GLU A 537 -38.78 7.08 -5.04
C GLU A 537 -38.39 6.95 -3.57
N ARG A 538 -38.24 5.73 -3.04
CA ARG A 538 -37.70 5.51 -1.69
C ARG A 538 -36.31 6.10 -1.49
N ILE A 539 -35.39 5.95 -2.46
CA ILE A 539 -34.05 6.56 -2.37
C ILE A 539 -34.10 8.09 -2.51
N VAL A 540 -34.94 8.62 -3.41
CA VAL A 540 -35.18 10.07 -3.56
C VAL A 540 -35.75 10.66 -2.26
N ALA A 541 -36.73 10.00 -1.64
CA ALA A 541 -37.34 10.43 -0.38
C ALA A 541 -36.34 10.45 0.78
N VAL A 542 -35.43 9.46 0.86
CA VAL A 542 -34.30 9.47 1.81
C VAL A 542 -33.41 10.69 1.57
N LEU A 543 -32.98 10.91 0.32
CA LEU A 543 -32.08 12.03 -0.03
C LEU A 543 -32.73 13.39 0.26
N VAL A 544 -34.01 13.58 -0.10
CA VAL A 544 -34.78 14.80 0.20
C VAL A 544 -35.05 14.94 1.70
N GLY A 545 -35.27 13.86 2.44
CA GLY A 545 -35.46 13.90 3.90
C GLY A 545 -34.29 14.55 4.65
N LEU A 546 -33.05 14.33 4.19
CA LEU A 546 -31.84 14.94 4.76
C LEU A 546 -31.87 16.48 4.76
N LYS A 547 -32.57 17.11 3.81
CA LYS A 547 -32.79 18.56 3.70
C LYS A 547 -33.44 19.15 4.95
N ASN A 548 -34.38 18.44 5.57
CA ASN A 548 -35.17 18.93 6.71
C ASN A 548 -34.58 18.48 8.05
N HIS A 549 -33.43 17.82 8.06
CA HIS A 549 -32.85 17.20 9.25
C HIS A 549 -32.26 18.23 10.23
N ARG A 550 -32.40 17.96 11.54
CA ARG A 550 -31.99 18.88 12.63
C ARG A 550 -30.48 19.15 12.63
N ASN A 551 -29.65 18.11 12.53
CA ASN A 551 -28.21 18.24 12.35
C ASN A 551 -27.89 18.82 10.96
N TYR A 552 -27.22 19.97 10.93
CA TYR A 552 -26.80 20.66 9.71
C TYR A 552 -25.87 19.83 8.83
N GLN A 553 -25.11 18.88 9.39
CA GLN A 553 -24.25 17.98 8.62
C GLN A 553 -25.06 17.14 7.62
N CYS A 554 -26.27 16.70 7.99
CA CYS A 554 -27.16 15.97 7.09
C CYS A 554 -27.71 16.89 5.98
N ARG A 555 -28.06 18.13 6.32
CA ARG A 555 -28.47 19.14 5.31
C ARG A 555 -27.33 19.53 4.36
N LEU A 556 -26.09 19.54 4.85
CA LEU A 556 -24.88 19.70 4.03
C LEU A 556 -24.61 18.47 3.15
N LEU A 557 -24.89 17.26 3.65
CA LEU A 557 -24.80 16.01 2.88
C LEU A 557 -25.84 15.95 1.76
N PHE A 558 -27.05 16.47 1.96
CA PHE A 558 -28.01 16.68 0.87
C PHE A 558 -27.39 17.53 -0.24
N MET A 559 -26.79 18.68 0.09
CA MET A 559 -26.12 19.55 -0.90
C MET A 559 -24.93 18.88 -1.60
N ARG A 560 -24.22 17.95 -0.92
CA ARG A 560 -23.19 17.11 -1.55
C ARG A 560 -23.79 16.04 -2.47
N GLY A 561 -24.91 15.43 -2.09
CA GLY A 561 -25.68 14.52 -2.93
C GLY A 561 -26.18 15.18 -4.21
N LEU A 562 -26.75 16.40 -4.10
CA LEU A 562 -27.13 17.21 -5.28
C LEU A 562 -25.95 17.43 -6.23
N SER A 563 -24.74 17.65 -5.68
CA SER A 563 -23.52 17.82 -6.48
C SER A 563 -23.18 16.57 -7.31
N GLN A 564 -23.54 15.38 -6.82
CA GLN A 564 -23.30 14.09 -7.47
C GLN A 564 -24.44 13.72 -8.44
N ILE A 565 -25.69 14.04 -8.09
CA ILE A 565 -26.86 13.86 -8.96
C ILE A 565 -26.70 14.68 -10.25
N LEU A 566 -26.27 15.94 -10.14
CA LEU A 566 -25.94 16.84 -11.26
C LEU A 566 -24.81 16.33 -12.18
N ALA A 567 -24.09 15.27 -11.79
CA ALA A 567 -23.04 14.63 -12.59
C ALA A 567 -23.40 13.20 -13.04
N THR A 568 -24.58 12.67 -12.66
CA THR A 568 -24.96 11.24 -12.81
C THR A 568 -26.32 11.03 -13.50
N PHE A 569 -27.15 12.07 -13.57
CA PHE A 569 -28.50 12.03 -14.14
C PHE A 569 -28.74 13.22 -15.07
N SER A 570 -29.74 13.11 -15.94
CA SER A 570 -30.09 14.21 -16.84
C SER A 570 -30.53 15.46 -16.08
N ALA A 571 -30.41 16.61 -16.76
CA ALA A 571 -31.02 17.86 -16.35
C ALA A 571 -32.54 17.71 -16.13
N LYS A 572 -33.24 16.88 -16.93
CA LYS A 572 -34.68 16.62 -16.77
C LYS A 572 -34.98 15.98 -15.42
N PHE A 573 -34.22 14.95 -15.02
CA PHE A 573 -34.37 14.27 -13.74
C PHE A 573 -34.07 15.20 -12.55
N PHE A 574 -33.02 16.03 -12.65
CA PHE A 574 -32.74 17.04 -11.62
C PHE A 574 -33.86 18.08 -11.50
N ARG A 575 -34.38 18.61 -12.62
CA ARG A 575 -35.49 19.56 -12.64
C ARG A 575 -36.76 18.97 -11.99
N LEU A 576 -37.05 17.70 -12.24
CA LEU A 576 -38.25 17.02 -11.74
C LEU A 576 -38.19 16.77 -10.22
N TYR A 577 -37.11 16.16 -9.72
CA TYR A 577 -37.07 15.66 -8.33
C TYR A 577 -36.35 16.57 -7.33
N PHE A 578 -35.42 17.45 -7.77
CA PHE A 578 -34.47 18.10 -6.86
C PHE A 578 -34.39 19.63 -6.96
N LEU A 579 -34.83 20.25 -8.06
CA LEU A 579 -34.73 21.70 -8.27
C LEU A 579 -35.49 22.52 -7.21
N ASN A 580 -36.73 22.14 -6.88
CA ASN A 580 -37.51 22.85 -5.85
C ASN A 580 -36.88 22.70 -4.46
N GLU A 581 -36.37 21.51 -4.15
CA GLU A 581 -35.73 21.21 -2.88
C GLU A 581 -34.39 21.95 -2.71
N TYR A 582 -33.62 22.05 -3.78
CA TYR A 582 -32.44 22.91 -3.88
C TYR A 582 -32.79 24.39 -3.66
N MET A 583 -33.81 24.92 -4.35
CA MET A 583 -34.20 26.34 -4.27
C MET A 583 -34.63 26.78 -2.86
N ALA A 584 -35.13 25.87 -2.03
CA ALA A 584 -35.44 26.17 -0.63
C ALA A 584 -34.19 26.38 0.25
N MET A 585 -33.03 25.82 -0.11
CA MET A 585 -31.82 25.80 0.73
C MET A 585 -31.12 27.15 0.88
N ILE A 586 -31.49 28.16 0.08
CA ILE A 586 -31.03 29.54 0.32
C ILE A 586 -31.46 30.08 1.70
N ARG A 587 -32.54 29.55 2.28
CA ARG A 587 -33.07 29.99 3.59
C ARG A 587 -32.53 29.17 4.78
N ASP A 588 -31.52 28.31 4.58
CA ASP A 588 -30.92 27.56 5.69
C ASP A 588 -30.22 28.52 6.68
N PRO A 589 -30.43 28.39 8.01
CA PRO A 589 -29.75 29.23 8.99
C PRO A 589 -28.21 29.09 8.98
N VAL A 590 -27.65 27.98 8.49
CA VAL A 590 -26.20 27.71 8.56
C VAL A 590 -25.46 28.26 7.31
N PRO A 591 -24.49 29.20 7.47
CA PRO A 591 -23.81 29.83 6.34
C PRO A 591 -23.12 28.85 5.39
N SER A 592 -22.47 27.80 5.90
CA SER A 592 -21.78 26.80 5.07
C SER A 592 -22.71 26.07 4.08
N ILE A 593 -24.01 26.05 4.34
CA ILE A 593 -25.03 25.51 3.43
C ILE A 593 -25.41 26.54 2.37
N ARG A 594 -25.55 27.82 2.73
CA ARG A 594 -25.80 28.93 1.78
C ARG A 594 -24.60 29.16 0.84
N ALA A 595 -23.37 29.04 1.34
CA ALA A 595 -22.15 29.03 0.52
C ALA A 595 -22.11 27.83 -0.45
N ARG A 596 -22.55 26.63 0.00
CA ARG A 596 -22.64 25.45 -0.89
C ARG A 596 -23.79 25.57 -1.91
N TYR A 597 -24.88 26.24 -1.56
CA TYR A 597 -25.96 26.61 -2.49
C TYR A 597 -25.40 27.51 -3.60
N ALA A 598 -24.71 28.61 -3.23
CA ALA A 598 -24.08 29.54 -4.16
C ALA A 598 -23.14 28.84 -5.17
N ARG A 599 -22.20 28.01 -4.67
CA ARG A 599 -21.27 27.23 -5.51
C ARG A 599 -21.95 26.24 -6.48
N LEU A 600 -23.21 25.86 -6.25
CA LEU A 600 -23.98 24.98 -7.15
C LEU A 600 -24.84 25.74 -8.17
N ILE A 601 -25.08 27.04 -8.00
CA ILE A 601 -25.87 27.84 -8.96
C ILE A 601 -25.34 27.71 -10.40
N PRO A 602 -24.02 27.69 -10.69
CA PRO A 602 -23.52 27.52 -12.06
C PRO A 602 -23.89 26.18 -12.70
N LEU A 603 -23.94 25.10 -11.90
CA LEU A 603 -24.34 23.78 -12.39
C LEU A 603 -25.85 23.68 -12.56
N VAL A 604 -26.62 24.22 -11.61
CA VAL A 604 -28.10 24.26 -11.70
C VAL A 604 -28.57 25.17 -12.85
N ARG A 605 -27.87 26.27 -13.15
CA ARG A 605 -28.20 27.09 -14.33
C ARG A 605 -28.01 26.35 -15.65
N ARG A 606 -27.08 25.38 -15.73
CA ARG A 606 -26.89 24.53 -16.92
C ARG A 606 -28.02 23.50 -17.10
N THR A 607 -28.84 23.22 -16.08
CA THR A 607 -29.98 22.29 -16.21
C THR A 607 -31.28 22.95 -16.68
N LEU A 608 -31.30 24.27 -16.92
CA LEU A 608 -32.52 24.99 -17.29
C LEU A 608 -32.72 25.10 -18.82
N VAL A 609 -33.95 24.91 -19.27
CA VAL A 609 -34.35 24.99 -20.69
C VAL A 609 -35.10 26.29 -20.94
N LEU A 610 -34.48 27.23 -21.64
CA LEU A 610 -35.11 28.50 -22.04
C LEU A 610 -35.96 28.31 -23.31
N PRO A 611 -37.10 29.02 -23.46
CA PRO A 611 -37.63 30.06 -22.56
C PRO A 611 -38.43 29.52 -21.36
N ALA A 612 -38.77 28.23 -21.30
CA ALA A 612 -39.68 27.67 -20.29
C ALA A 612 -39.23 27.94 -18.84
N ASP A 613 -37.95 27.71 -18.54
CA ASP A 613 -37.36 27.92 -17.22
C ASP A 613 -36.94 29.37 -16.94
N ALA A 614 -37.30 30.36 -17.77
CA ALA A 614 -36.88 31.76 -17.59
C ALA A 614 -37.29 32.34 -16.23
N ALA A 615 -38.44 31.93 -15.68
CA ALA A 615 -38.88 32.31 -14.34
C ALA A 615 -38.03 31.69 -13.22
N VAL A 616 -37.46 30.50 -13.44
CA VAL A 616 -36.52 29.84 -12.50
C VAL A 616 -35.15 30.52 -12.58
N LEU A 617 -34.67 30.82 -13.79
CA LEU A 617 -33.42 31.55 -14.00
C LEU A 617 -33.47 32.95 -13.36
N LYS A 618 -34.58 33.66 -13.51
CA LYS A 618 -34.80 34.95 -12.82
C LYS A 618 -34.71 34.78 -11.30
N LYS A 619 -35.42 33.80 -10.72
CA LYS A 619 -35.35 33.52 -9.27
C LYS A 619 -33.94 33.16 -8.80
N LEU A 620 -33.14 32.45 -9.60
CA LEU A 620 -31.72 32.15 -9.27
C LEU A 620 -30.85 33.41 -9.27
N LEU A 621 -31.03 34.32 -10.24
CA LEU A 621 -30.30 35.59 -10.29
C LEU A 621 -30.70 36.51 -9.13
N GLU A 622 -32.00 36.59 -8.82
CA GLU A 622 -32.52 37.26 -7.63
C GLU A 622 -31.92 36.65 -6.36
N SER A 623 -31.78 35.32 -6.29
CA SER A 623 -31.16 34.60 -5.17
C SER A 623 -29.69 35.01 -4.96
N MET A 624 -28.90 35.14 -6.02
CA MET A 624 -27.50 35.61 -5.95
C MET A 624 -27.45 37.06 -5.47
N SER A 625 -28.30 37.94 -6.00
CA SER A 625 -28.35 39.34 -5.59
C SER A 625 -28.79 39.51 -4.13
N HIS A 626 -29.71 38.67 -3.65
CA HIS A 626 -30.14 38.65 -2.25
C HIS A 626 -29.00 38.24 -1.32
N LEU A 627 -28.20 37.25 -1.70
CA LEU A 627 -27.05 36.82 -0.91
C LEU A 627 -26.01 37.96 -0.81
N LEU A 628 -25.58 38.52 -1.95
CA LEU A 628 -24.61 39.63 -1.98
C LEU A 628 -25.07 40.89 -1.23
N ALA A 629 -26.38 41.16 -1.16
CA ALA A 629 -26.93 42.36 -0.54
C ALA A 629 -27.29 42.21 0.96
N LYS A 630 -27.33 41.00 1.52
CA LYS A 630 -27.86 40.76 2.88
C LYS A 630 -27.15 39.69 3.71
N GLU A 631 -26.17 38.97 3.17
CA GLU A 631 -25.43 37.98 3.95
C GLU A 631 -24.39 38.65 4.86
N PRO A 632 -24.37 38.34 6.17
CA PRO A 632 -23.33 38.81 7.09
C PRO A 632 -22.07 37.94 7.05
N ASP A 633 -22.11 36.81 6.35
CA ASP A 633 -21.06 35.79 6.36
C ASP A 633 -20.16 35.90 5.12
N ARG A 634 -18.85 36.06 5.36
CA ARG A 634 -17.86 36.26 4.30
C ARG A 634 -17.72 35.04 3.38
N ASP A 635 -17.72 33.83 3.92
CA ASP A 635 -17.55 32.61 3.12
C ASP A 635 -18.73 32.41 2.16
N VAL A 636 -19.92 32.89 2.53
CA VAL A 636 -21.10 32.93 1.64
C VAL A 636 -20.91 33.97 0.53
N CYS A 637 -20.48 35.19 0.86
CA CYS A 637 -20.23 36.25 -0.12
C CYS A 637 -19.13 35.85 -1.13
N ASP A 638 -17.98 35.37 -0.64
CA ASP A 638 -16.86 34.91 -1.46
C ASP A 638 -17.30 33.73 -2.38
N ALA A 639 -18.15 32.82 -1.88
CA ALA A 639 -18.76 31.74 -2.67
C ALA A 639 -19.76 32.21 -3.75
N VAL A 640 -20.45 33.35 -3.56
CA VAL A 640 -21.33 33.93 -4.59
C VAL A 640 -20.51 34.70 -5.64
N ILE A 641 -19.40 35.33 -5.25
CA ILE A 641 -18.44 35.97 -6.18
C ILE A 641 -17.75 34.90 -7.06
N GLU A 642 -17.33 33.78 -6.45
CA GLU A 642 -16.82 32.60 -7.16
C GLU A 642 -17.85 32.07 -8.18
N ALA A 643 -19.10 31.88 -7.76
CA ALA A 643 -20.18 31.43 -8.64
C ALA A 643 -20.51 32.44 -9.76
N GLY A 644 -20.52 33.74 -9.46
CA GLY A 644 -20.78 34.82 -10.43
C GLY A 644 -19.67 35.00 -11.47
N SER A 645 -18.43 34.67 -11.09
CA SER A 645 -17.26 34.67 -11.98
C SER A 645 -17.28 33.51 -12.99
N SER A 646 -18.07 32.46 -12.73
CA SER A 646 -18.23 31.36 -13.68
C SER A 646 -19.09 31.79 -14.87
N ARG A 647 -18.47 31.77 -16.06
CA ARG A 647 -19.03 32.36 -17.28
C ARG A 647 -20.35 31.66 -17.68
N PRO A 648 -21.45 32.39 -17.96
CA PRO A 648 -22.69 31.78 -18.41
C PRO A 648 -22.51 31.17 -19.80
N VAL A 649 -22.88 29.90 -19.95
CA VAL A 649 -23.01 29.24 -21.26
C VAL A 649 -24.41 29.57 -21.81
N GLY A 650 -24.50 30.01 -23.07
CA GLY A 650 -25.79 30.16 -23.77
C GLY A 650 -26.27 31.59 -24.05
N ILE A 651 -25.37 32.57 -24.18
CA ILE A 651 -25.62 33.81 -24.95
C ILE A 651 -24.42 34.01 -25.89
N ASP A 652 -24.65 34.57 -27.07
CA ASP A 652 -23.69 34.88 -28.15
C ASP A 652 -22.95 33.69 -28.78
N ALA A 653 -23.67 32.97 -29.66
CA ALA A 653 -23.09 32.03 -30.63
C ALA A 653 -22.76 32.72 -31.99
N SER A 654 -22.19 33.93 -31.95
CA SER A 654 -21.70 34.63 -33.15
C SER A 654 -20.56 35.59 -32.82
N GLN A 655 -19.48 35.54 -33.62
CA GLN A 655 -18.29 36.40 -33.57
C GLN A 655 -17.37 36.26 -32.33
N ALA A 656 -16.46 35.29 -32.37
CA ALA A 656 -15.10 35.44 -31.85
C ALA A 656 -14.15 34.40 -32.46
N SER A 657 -13.34 34.79 -33.45
CA SER A 657 -12.23 33.98 -33.96
C SER A 657 -10.93 34.34 -33.25
N GLY A 658 -10.30 33.39 -32.55
CA GLY A 658 -8.99 33.59 -31.90
C GLY A 658 -8.55 32.33 -31.17
N GLY A 659 -7.35 31.82 -31.49
CA GLY A 659 -6.83 30.59 -30.91
C GLY A 659 -6.03 30.81 -29.61
N GLY A 660 -5.87 29.73 -28.85
CA GLY A 660 -5.04 29.70 -27.64
C GLY A 660 -5.23 28.38 -26.89
N ALA A 661 -4.26 27.47 -26.98
CA ALA A 661 -4.30 26.16 -26.33
C ALA A 661 -3.38 26.11 -25.11
N GLY A 662 -3.82 25.43 -24.04
CA GLY A 662 -2.96 25.01 -22.94
C GLY A 662 -3.27 25.60 -21.56
N ALA A 663 -4.20 24.98 -20.82
CA ALA A 663 -4.26 25.05 -19.36
C ALA A 663 -5.03 23.83 -18.82
N SER A 664 -4.32 22.82 -18.30
CA SER A 664 -4.94 21.61 -17.73
C SER A 664 -5.36 21.84 -16.27
N GLY A 665 -6.57 22.36 -16.05
CA GLY A 665 -7.19 22.49 -14.73
C GLY A 665 -8.46 21.63 -14.62
N SER A 666 -8.58 20.86 -13.53
CA SER A 666 -9.75 20.01 -13.29
C SER A 666 -10.95 20.85 -12.84
N ALA A 667 -11.76 21.29 -13.81
CA ALA A 667 -13.03 21.98 -13.58
C ALA A 667 -14.19 21.17 -14.15
N GLY A 668 -15.33 21.16 -13.47
CA GLY A 668 -16.52 20.40 -13.87
C GLY A 668 -17.08 20.87 -15.22
N GLY A 669 -16.72 20.15 -16.28
CA GLY A 669 -17.29 20.32 -17.62
C GLY A 669 -18.81 20.13 -17.60
N ALA A 670 -19.51 20.71 -18.57
CA ALA A 670 -20.87 20.28 -18.85
C ALA A 670 -20.85 18.84 -19.36
N LEU A 671 -21.91 18.07 -19.08
CA LEU A 671 -22.12 16.79 -19.76
C LEU A 671 -22.23 17.06 -21.28
N ASP A 672 -21.61 16.18 -22.07
CA ASP A 672 -21.73 16.22 -23.52
C ASP A 672 -23.23 16.15 -23.90
N PRO A 673 -23.75 17.00 -24.80
CA PRO A 673 -25.14 16.93 -25.26
C PRO A 673 -25.57 15.55 -25.76
N ALA A 674 -24.65 14.74 -26.29
CA ALA A 674 -24.90 13.34 -26.66
C ALA A 674 -25.10 12.43 -25.43
N VAL A 675 -24.31 12.64 -24.36
CA VAL A 675 -24.45 11.94 -23.07
C VAL A 675 -25.75 12.37 -22.38
N GLU A 676 -26.02 13.67 -22.26
CA GLU A 676 -27.29 14.18 -21.72
C GLU A 676 -28.51 13.58 -22.44
N SER A 677 -28.46 13.52 -23.78
CA SER A 677 -29.49 12.88 -24.61
C SER A 677 -29.60 11.37 -24.39
N GLN A 678 -28.52 10.68 -24.01
CA GLN A 678 -28.56 9.26 -23.66
C GLN A 678 -29.14 9.06 -22.26
N LEU A 679 -28.66 9.81 -21.25
CA LEU A 679 -29.13 9.73 -19.87
C LEU A 679 -30.65 9.94 -19.80
N GLN A 680 -31.17 10.95 -20.52
CA GLN A 680 -32.61 11.21 -20.54
C GLN A 680 -33.41 10.08 -21.21
N ARG A 681 -32.90 9.45 -22.28
CA ARG A 681 -33.57 8.29 -22.91
C ARG A 681 -33.59 7.06 -22.00
N GLU A 682 -32.51 6.81 -21.27
CA GLU A 682 -32.45 5.72 -20.29
C GLU A 682 -33.41 5.95 -19.12
N GLU A 683 -33.61 7.21 -18.71
CA GLU A 683 -34.51 7.59 -17.62
C GLU A 683 -35.99 7.58 -18.08
N ASP A 684 -36.28 8.11 -19.27
CA ASP A 684 -37.64 8.16 -19.84
C ASP A 684 -38.16 6.75 -20.18
N ALA A 685 -37.32 5.89 -20.77
CA ALA A 685 -37.68 4.51 -21.08
C ALA A 685 -37.91 3.61 -19.84
N LEU A 686 -37.44 4.03 -18.65
CA LEU A 686 -37.78 3.35 -17.39
C LEU A 686 -39.18 3.73 -16.88
N ILE A 687 -39.63 4.96 -17.14
CA ILE A 687 -40.98 5.42 -16.81
C ILE A 687 -41.99 4.77 -17.77
N GLU A 688 -41.73 4.81 -19.07
CA GLU A 688 -42.57 4.15 -20.10
C GLU A 688 -42.71 2.62 -19.87
N ALA A 689 -41.71 1.97 -19.27
CA ALA A 689 -41.73 0.54 -18.96
C ALA A 689 -42.56 0.18 -17.71
N ASP A 690 -42.82 1.15 -16.82
CA ASP A 690 -43.63 0.99 -15.60
C ASP A 690 -45.10 1.40 -15.86
N GLU A 691 -45.30 2.43 -16.69
CA GLU A 691 -46.61 2.84 -17.22
C GLU A 691 -47.23 1.84 -18.22
N ALA A 692 -46.44 0.91 -18.74
CA ALA A 692 -46.92 -0.15 -19.63
C ALA A 692 -47.88 -1.11 -18.89
N PRO A 693 -49.11 -1.35 -19.39
CA PRO A 693 -50.13 -2.07 -18.63
C PRO A 693 -49.73 -3.53 -18.37
N ASN A 694 -49.67 -3.89 -17.08
CA ASN A 694 -49.41 -5.24 -16.56
C ASN A 694 -50.49 -6.25 -17.01
N GLY A 695 -50.40 -6.75 -18.24
CA GLY A 695 -51.51 -7.49 -18.86
C GLY A 695 -51.20 -8.34 -20.10
N ALA A 696 -49.97 -8.85 -20.27
CA ALA A 696 -49.62 -9.67 -21.45
C ALA A 696 -48.60 -10.80 -21.19
N ALA A 697 -48.84 -11.67 -20.21
CA ALA A 697 -48.06 -12.89 -20.00
C ALA A 697 -48.41 -13.98 -21.05
N GLY A 698 -48.03 -13.76 -22.32
CA GLY A 698 -48.19 -14.70 -23.42
C GLY A 698 -46.84 -15.23 -23.96
N PRO A 699 -46.76 -16.49 -24.43
CA PRO A 699 -45.52 -17.04 -24.98
C PRO A 699 -45.18 -16.39 -26.34
N PRO A 700 -43.88 -16.25 -26.69
CA PRO A 700 -43.45 -15.52 -27.87
C PRO A 700 -43.80 -16.26 -29.17
N SER A 701 -44.86 -15.82 -29.85
CA SER A 701 -45.17 -16.24 -31.22
C SER A 701 -44.33 -15.48 -32.24
N ARG A 702 -44.05 -16.12 -33.40
CA ARG A 702 -43.07 -15.65 -34.38
C ARG A 702 -43.59 -14.48 -35.23
N ARG A 703 -42.73 -13.50 -35.51
CA ARG A 703 -42.92 -12.55 -36.62
C ARG A 703 -42.83 -13.26 -37.98
N PRO A 704 -43.71 -12.91 -38.94
CA PRO A 704 -43.39 -12.88 -40.36
C PRO A 704 -42.88 -11.48 -40.78
N LEU A 705 -42.32 -11.39 -41.99
CA LEU A 705 -42.09 -10.13 -42.71
C LEU A 705 -43.45 -9.64 -43.29
N GLY A 706 -43.66 -8.37 -43.65
CA GLY A 706 -42.76 -7.22 -43.73
C GLY A 706 -42.75 -6.64 -45.15
N HIS A 707 -43.30 -5.43 -45.33
CA HIS A 707 -43.26 -4.67 -46.58
C HIS A 707 -43.33 -3.16 -46.27
N ALA A 708 -42.38 -2.38 -46.80
CA ALA A 708 -42.39 -0.93 -46.81
C ALA A 708 -41.78 -0.43 -48.13
N SER A 709 -42.25 0.71 -48.63
CA SER A 709 -42.00 1.15 -50.00
C SER A 709 -40.58 1.67 -50.26
N LEU A 710 -40.15 1.46 -51.51
CA LEU A 710 -39.12 2.14 -52.28
C LEU A 710 -38.87 3.62 -51.93
N GLY A 711 -37.61 4.04 -52.03
CA GLY A 711 -37.18 5.44 -52.03
C GLY A 711 -35.65 5.59 -52.08
N THR A 712 -35.04 5.50 -53.27
CA THR A 712 -33.57 5.52 -53.43
C THR A 712 -33.06 6.60 -54.40
N SER A 713 -31.99 7.27 -54.00
CA SER A 713 -31.03 8.00 -54.85
C SER A 713 -29.71 8.12 -54.06
N SER A 714 -28.51 8.08 -54.64
CA SER A 714 -28.11 8.06 -56.05
C SER A 714 -26.75 7.35 -56.27
N SER A 715 -26.28 7.33 -57.52
CA SER A 715 -24.87 7.14 -57.96
C SER A 715 -24.19 5.76 -57.75
N THR A 716 -24.20 5.02 -58.87
CA THR A 716 -23.26 4.00 -59.41
C THR A 716 -21.81 4.55 -59.58
N PRO A 717 -20.78 3.79 -60.08
CA PRO A 717 -20.84 2.52 -60.84
C PRO A 717 -19.78 1.41 -60.61
N GLY A 718 -20.21 0.17 -60.87
CA GLY A 718 -19.44 -0.84 -61.63
C GLY A 718 -18.51 -1.82 -60.89
N ALA A 719 -18.12 -2.95 -61.47
CA ALA A 719 -18.69 -3.68 -62.62
C ALA A 719 -18.14 -5.13 -62.69
N PHE A 720 -18.95 -6.07 -63.23
CA PHE A 720 -18.63 -7.50 -63.54
C PHE A 720 -18.26 -8.42 -62.34
N GLY A 721 -18.57 -9.72 -62.34
CA GLY A 721 -19.46 -10.47 -63.23
C GLY A 721 -19.11 -11.97 -63.34
N VAL A 722 -20.13 -12.87 -63.34
CA VAL A 722 -20.05 -14.34 -63.54
C VAL A 722 -19.34 -15.08 -62.38
N GLY A 723 -19.71 -16.27 -61.87
CA GLY A 723 -20.62 -17.35 -62.31
C GLY A 723 -19.82 -18.67 -62.52
N ALA A 724 -20.32 -19.90 -62.38
CA ALA A 724 -21.60 -20.44 -61.88
C ALA A 724 -21.47 -21.99 -61.70
N VAL A 725 -22.55 -22.70 -61.32
CA VAL A 725 -22.73 -24.19 -61.36
C VAL A 725 -21.94 -25.00 -60.29
N GLY A 726 -22.47 -26.08 -59.67
CA GLY A 726 -23.85 -26.61 -59.61
C GLY A 726 -23.97 -28.11 -59.25
N GLY A 727 -25.13 -28.54 -58.73
CA GLY A 727 -25.54 -29.95 -58.50
C GLY A 727 -25.04 -30.61 -57.19
N SER A 728 -25.63 -31.70 -56.67
CA SER A 728 -26.98 -32.29 -56.89
C SER A 728 -27.31 -33.39 -55.85
N ASN A 729 -28.60 -33.63 -55.59
CA ASN A 729 -29.22 -34.82 -54.94
C ASN A 729 -29.02 -35.07 -53.42
N GLY A 730 -30.06 -35.65 -52.79
CA GLY A 730 -30.09 -36.29 -51.45
C GLY A 730 -30.66 -37.72 -51.56
N PRO A 731 -31.49 -38.26 -50.63
CA PRO A 731 -31.95 -37.74 -49.32
C PRO A 731 -32.06 -38.83 -48.19
N ALA A 732 -32.76 -38.48 -47.08
CA ALA A 732 -33.38 -39.37 -46.06
C ALA A 732 -32.46 -39.99 -44.96
N ALA A 733 -32.92 -40.40 -43.76
CA ALA A 733 -34.30 -40.50 -43.19
C ALA A 733 -34.37 -40.36 -41.64
N THR A 734 -35.53 -39.91 -41.11
CA THR A 734 -36.27 -40.27 -39.84
C THR A 734 -35.56 -40.60 -38.49
N GLY A 735 -36.10 -40.31 -37.29
CA GLY A 735 -37.34 -39.57 -36.91
C GLY A 735 -37.90 -39.85 -35.48
N THR A 736 -38.25 -38.79 -34.73
CA THR A 736 -39.33 -38.62 -33.70
C THR A 736 -39.69 -39.69 -32.62
N SER A 737 -39.67 -39.30 -31.32
CA SER A 737 -40.75 -39.40 -30.27
C SER A 737 -40.12 -39.16 -28.86
N LEU A 738 -40.53 -38.28 -27.92
CA LEU A 738 -41.78 -37.92 -27.20
C LEU A 738 -42.17 -38.77 -25.96
N ARG A 739 -41.91 -38.21 -24.75
CA ARG A 739 -42.68 -38.27 -23.46
C ARG A 739 -43.02 -39.64 -22.79
N ALA A 740 -43.28 -39.77 -21.48
CA ALA A 740 -43.20 -38.88 -20.30
C ALA A 740 -43.24 -39.69 -18.97
N GLY A 741 -42.88 -39.05 -17.83
CA GLY A 741 -43.11 -39.54 -16.45
C GLY A 741 -42.05 -40.52 -15.90
N GLY A 742 -41.91 -40.72 -14.58
CA GLY A 742 -42.53 -40.02 -13.44
C GLY A 742 -42.50 -40.83 -12.13
N VAL A 743 -42.46 -40.15 -10.98
CA VAL A 743 -42.51 -40.71 -9.60
C VAL A 743 -41.23 -41.46 -9.14
N ALA A 744 -41.00 -41.50 -7.83
CA ALA A 744 -39.85 -42.10 -7.15
C ALA A 744 -40.26 -42.81 -5.86
N THR A 745 -39.48 -43.79 -5.39
CA THR A 745 -39.34 -44.12 -3.95
C THR A 745 -38.15 -45.04 -3.64
N SER A 746 -37.50 -44.78 -2.50
CA SER A 746 -36.92 -45.72 -1.51
C SER A 746 -36.21 -47.05 -1.88
N ARG A 747 -35.05 -47.26 -1.22
CA ARG A 747 -34.73 -48.37 -0.26
C ARG A 747 -35.14 -49.82 -0.62
N THR A 748 -34.36 -50.88 -0.37
CA THR A 748 -33.16 -51.10 0.48
C THR A 748 -32.66 -52.54 0.28
N MET A 749 -31.36 -52.81 0.55
CA MET A 749 -30.76 -54.15 0.85
C MET A 749 -30.91 -55.23 -0.25
N GLY A 750 -29.95 -56.11 -0.49
CA GLY A 750 -28.66 -56.36 0.17
C GLY A 750 -28.41 -57.88 0.27
N ALA A 751 -27.15 -58.29 0.45
CA ALA A 751 -26.69 -59.69 0.61
C ALA A 751 -26.89 -60.62 -0.62
N SER A 752 -26.10 -61.70 -0.83
CA SER A 752 -24.75 -62.07 -0.36
C SER A 752 -24.26 -63.32 -1.15
N LEU A 753 -23.08 -63.83 -0.76
CA LEU A 753 -22.53 -65.19 -0.96
C LEU A 753 -21.70 -65.51 -2.22
N ALA A 754 -20.54 -66.13 -1.91
CA ALA A 754 -19.70 -67.04 -2.68
C ALA A 754 -19.05 -66.56 -4.01
N GLY A 755 -17.77 -66.84 -4.26
CA GLY A 755 -16.74 -67.42 -3.38
C GLY A 755 -15.56 -68.06 -4.12
N SER A 756 -14.48 -68.38 -3.39
CA SER A 756 -13.30 -69.17 -3.83
C SER A 756 -12.42 -68.56 -4.94
N SER A 757 -11.10 -68.76 -5.00
CA SER A 757 -10.14 -69.36 -4.03
C SER A 757 -8.68 -69.19 -4.49
N SER A 758 -7.75 -69.04 -3.53
CA SER A 758 -6.34 -69.59 -3.50
C SER A 758 -5.39 -69.42 -4.71
N THR A 759 -4.06 -69.31 -4.60
CA THR A 759 -3.02 -69.55 -3.55
C THR A 759 -2.03 -68.35 -3.53
N GLY A 760 -1.04 -68.18 -2.65
CA GLY A 760 -0.34 -69.03 -1.66
C GLY A 760 1.15 -69.22 -2.05
N THR A 761 2.15 -69.25 -1.16
CA THR A 761 2.17 -69.04 0.32
C THR A 761 3.34 -68.07 0.65
N THR A 762 4.36 -68.18 1.54
CA THR A 762 4.89 -69.00 2.68
C THR A 762 6.11 -68.20 3.21
N ALA A 763 6.58 -68.18 4.47
CA ALA A 763 6.09 -68.49 5.83
C ALA A 763 7.10 -67.85 6.85
N GLY A 764 6.84 -67.76 8.17
CA GLY A 764 7.80 -67.04 9.05
C GLY A 764 7.69 -67.01 10.60
N GLY A 765 6.82 -67.77 11.26
CA GLY A 765 6.97 -68.11 12.70
C GLY A 765 6.49 -67.12 13.82
N THR A 766 5.44 -67.54 14.54
CA THR A 766 5.37 -67.76 16.04
C THR A 766 5.86 -66.68 17.04
N THR A 767 5.19 -66.36 18.18
CA THR A 767 4.04 -66.99 18.89
C THR A 767 3.38 -66.06 19.95
N VAL A 768 2.03 -66.05 20.02
CA VAL A 768 1.16 -66.33 21.21
C VAL A 768 1.54 -65.73 22.60
N LYS A 769 0.69 -65.03 23.38
CA LYS A 769 -0.69 -65.36 23.85
C LYS A 769 -1.54 -64.13 24.28
N ARG A 770 -2.82 -64.34 24.62
CA ARG A 770 -3.85 -63.36 25.07
C ARG A 770 -4.41 -63.75 26.46
N PRO A 771 -5.16 -62.88 27.18
CA PRO A 771 -6.63 -63.03 27.16
C PRO A 771 -7.44 -61.70 27.18
N ILE A 772 -8.77 -61.84 27.30
CA ILE A 772 -9.85 -60.85 27.05
C ILE A 772 -10.79 -60.84 28.28
N VAL A 773 -11.57 -59.76 28.53
CA VAL A 773 -13.02 -59.77 28.92
C VAL A 773 -13.57 -58.33 29.21
N LYS A 774 -14.90 -58.16 29.14
CA LYS A 774 -15.73 -56.93 29.31
C LYS A 774 -16.90 -57.26 30.30
N PRO A 775 -18.01 -56.49 30.39
CA PRO A 775 -18.24 -55.11 30.86
C PRO A 775 -19.30 -55.04 32.01
N ALA A 776 -19.62 -53.85 32.55
CA ALA A 776 -20.90 -53.61 33.26
C ALA A 776 -21.34 -52.11 33.29
N SER A 777 -22.64 -51.92 33.49
CA SER A 777 -23.52 -50.77 33.20
C SER A 777 -23.77 -49.72 34.32
N LEU A 778 -24.11 -48.49 33.89
CA LEU A 778 -25.22 -47.60 34.34
C LEU A 778 -25.69 -47.55 35.82
N VAL A 779 -25.71 -46.33 36.38
CA VAL A 779 -26.80 -45.76 37.22
C VAL A 779 -26.98 -44.27 36.83
N ALA A 780 -28.11 -43.63 37.13
CA ALA A 780 -28.50 -42.31 36.62
C ALA A 780 -29.13 -41.37 37.69
N SER A 781 -29.54 -40.16 37.25
CA SER A 781 -30.45 -39.17 37.90
C SER A 781 -29.81 -38.03 38.73
N GLY A 782 -30.47 -36.86 38.75
CA GLY A 782 -30.19 -35.74 39.67
C GLY A 782 -30.25 -34.36 38.98
N SER A 783 -31.27 -33.54 39.29
CA SER A 783 -31.58 -32.28 38.58
C SER A 783 -31.17 -30.99 39.32
N THR A 784 -31.50 -29.84 38.67
CA THR A 784 -31.90 -28.55 39.29
C THR A 784 -30.86 -27.65 39.99
N ALA A 785 -30.35 -26.68 39.20
CA ALA A 785 -30.64 -25.24 39.29
C ALA A 785 -30.09 -24.34 40.45
N ALA A 786 -30.22 -23.03 40.19
CA ALA A 786 -30.08 -21.87 41.07
C ALA A 786 -28.68 -21.21 41.28
N ALA A 787 -28.61 -20.00 40.72
CA ALA A 787 -27.66 -18.90 40.88
C ALA A 787 -27.01 -18.66 42.27
N ALA A 788 -25.76 -18.19 42.26
CA ALA A 788 -25.38 -16.87 42.82
C ALA A 788 -23.99 -16.42 42.34
N ALA A 789 -23.77 -15.11 42.36
CA ALA A 789 -22.48 -14.42 42.23
C ALA A 789 -22.52 -13.17 43.14
N PRO A 790 -21.46 -12.36 43.27
CA PRO A 790 -20.02 -12.67 43.36
C PRO A 790 -19.47 -12.24 44.75
N VAL A 791 -18.16 -12.40 45.01
CA VAL A 791 -17.49 -11.76 46.17
C VAL A 791 -16.19 -11.06 45.72
N HIS A 792 -15.93 -9.91 46.34
CA HIS A 792 -14.77 -9.03 46.13
C HIS A 792 -13.43 -9.62 46.61
N ALA A 793 -12.33 -9.06 46.09
CA ALA A 793 -11.09 -8.65 46.78
C ALA A 793 -10.41 -9.62 47.79
N SER A 794 -9.08 -9.70 47.85
CA SER A 794 -8.25 -8.54 48.19
C SER A 794 -6.75 -8.75 47.93
N VAL A 795 -6.02 -7.63 47.87
CA VAL A 795 -4.55 -7.60 47.88
C VAL A 795 -4.03 -7.98 49.27
N THR A 796 -3.03 -8.86 49.33
CA THR A 796 -2.02 -8.86 50.40
C THR A 796 -0.62 -8.90 49.80
N LYS A 797 0.34 -8.28 50.48
CA LYS A 797 1.71 -8.03 50.01
C LYS A 797 2.67 -8.54 51.07
N ALA A 798 3.58 -9.44 50.71
CA ALA A 798 4.61 -9.99 51.59
C ALA A 798 5.97 -10.03 50.87
N THR A 799 7.07 -10.13 51.63
CA THR A 799 8.41 -9.74 51.19
C THR A 799 9.51 -10.75 51.52
N GLY A 800 10.50 -10.85 50.62
CA GLY A 800 11.81 -11.47 50.83
C GLY A 800 11.95 -12.91 50.31
N THR A 801 13.15 -13.45 50.06
CA THR A 801 14.50 -12.86 49.81
C THR A 801 15.44 -14.03 49.44
N HIS A 802 16.36 -13.84 48.49
CA HIS A 802 17.31 -14.86 47.99
C HIS A 802 16.63 -16.05 47.24
N SER A 803 17.30 -16.82 46.37
CA SER A 803 18.72 -16.90 46.01
C SER A 803 18.95 -16.78 44.49
N ALA A 804 20.21 -16.74 44.05
CA ALA A 804 20.60 -16.54 42.65
C ALA A 804 21.25 -17.77 42.01
N THR A 805 20.91 -18.03 40.75
CA THR A 805 21.70 -18.84 39.81
C THR A 805 21.80 -18.10 38.48
N LYS A 806 22.94 -18.25 37.79
CA LYS A 806 23.21 -17.59 36.49
C LYS A 806 23.07 -18.60 35.35
N THR A 807 22.36 -18.22 34.30
CA THR A 807 22.53 -18.77 32.94
C THR A 807 22.41 -17.64 31.94
N SER A 808 23.42 -17.51 31.07
CA SER A 808 23.52 -16.45 30.07
C SER A 808 22.90 -16.87 28.74
N THR A 809 21.97 -16.07 28.21
CA THR A 809 21.42 -16.24 26.86
C THR A 809 22.09 -15.29 25.87
N ALA A 810 22.37 -15.77 24.66
CA ALA A 810 23.04 -15.00 23.62
C ALA A 810 22.06 -14.15 22.80
N SER A 811 22.53 -13.00 22.31
CA SER A 811 21.77 -12.09 21.46
C SER A 811 21.77 -12.54 19.98
N LEU A 812 20.61 -12.92 19.46
CA LEU A 812 20.42 -13.19 18.03
C LEU A 812 20.05 -11.90 17.29
N PHE A 813 20.91 -11.45 16.37
CA PHE A 813 20.59 -10.38 15.42
C PHE A 813 19.80 -10.95 14.23
N THR A 814 18.49 -10.69 14.18
CA THR A 814 17.65 -10.96 13.00
C THR A 814 17.31 -9.66 12.28
N SER A 815 17.90 -9.45 11.12
CA SER A 815 17.51 -8.33 10.25
C SER A 815 16.14 -8.62 9.66
N SER A 816 15.11 -7.92 10.13
CA SER A 816 13.76 -7.98 9.56
C SER A 816 13.18 -6.57 9.38
N ARG A 817 12.61 -6.35 8.20
CA ARG A 817 12.09 -5.06 7.71
C ARG A 817 10.76 -4.74 8.40
N ALA A 818 10.81 -4.14 9.58
CA ALA A 818 9.63 -3.83 10.38
C ALA A 818 9.11 -2.40 10.15
N THR A 819 7.85 -2.28 9.71
CA THR A 819 7.08 -1.03 9.81
C THR A 819 6.79 -0.71 11.28
N SER A 820 7.31 0.40 11.79
CA SER A 820 7.27 0.75 13.21
C SER A 820 5.95 1.37 13.66
N MET A 821 5.05 0.55 14.20
CA MET A 821 4.07 1.01 15.19
C MET A 821 4.67 0.82 16.59
N SER A 822 5.08 1.91 17.23
CA SER A 822 5.51 1.91 18.64
C SER A 822 4.88 3.08 19.37
N GLY A 823 4.15 2.79 20.44
CA GLY A 823 3.45 3.80 21.24
C GLY A 823 4.34 4.41 22.31
N SER A 824 4.87 5.61 22.06
CA SER A 824 5.45 6.43 23.13
C SER A 824 4.34 7.02 24.01
N LYS A 825 4.58 7.14 25.31
CA LYS A 825 3.67 7.84 26.23
C LYS A 825 3.84 9.35 26.06
N GLY A 826 3.16 9.91 25.07
CA GLY A 826 3.18 11.35 24.78
C GLY A 826 2.48 12.17 25.87
N THR A 827 3.22 13.05 26.54
CA THR A 827 2.65 14.14 27.35
C THR A 827 1.91 15.12 26.42
N LEU A 828 0.70 15.52 26.80
CA LEU A 828 -0.15 16.38 25.97
C LEU A 828 0.40 17.81 25.88
N LEU A 829 0.82 18.22 24.69
CA LEU A 829 0.98 19.63 24.30
C LEU A 829 0.21 19.87 23.00
N SER A 830 -0.81 20.72 23.06
CA SER A 830 -1.70 21.01 21.95
C SER A 830 -1.11 22.10 21.04
N THR A 831 -0.76 21.76 19.80
CA THR A 831 -0.39 22.72 18.76
C THR A 831 -1.60 23.08 17.90
N THR A 832 -2.20 24.24 18.16
CA THR A 832 -3.25 24.83 17.32
C THR A 832 -2.64 25.45 16.06
N SER A 833 -3.00 24.93 14.88
CA SER A 833 -2.66 25.53 13.60
C SER A 833 -3.59 26.71 13.30
N LEU A 834 -3.11 27.94 13.50
CA LEU A 834 -3.77 29.14 12.97
C LEU A 834 -3.33 29.40 11.52
N GLY A 835 -4.28 29.83 10.69
CA GLY A 835 -4.10 29.98 9.25
C GLY A 835 -3.48 31.32 8.85
N SER A 836 -2.89 31.34 7.65
CA SER A 836 -2.42 32.55 6.98
C SER A 836 -3.59 33.43 6.54
N VAL A 837 -3.53 34.72 6.89
CA VAL A 837 -4.20 35.82 6.17
C VAL A 837 -3.19 36.96 6.02
N ALA A 838 -3.19 37.59 4.85
CA ALA A 838 -2.21 38.60 4.43
C ALA A 838 -2.73 40.04 4.71
N PRO A 839 -2.05 41.13 4.27
CA PRO A 839 -2.10 42.43 4.94
C PRO A 839 -3.31 43.29 4.54
N ASP A 840 -3.52 44.39 5.27
CA ASP A 840 -3.47 45.69 4.60
C ASP A 840 -3.08 46.85 5.53
N SER A 841 -2.84 48.03 4.95
CA SER A 841 -2.23 49.19 5.62
C SER A 841 -3.19 50.37 5.89
N HIS A 842 -2.87 51.23 6.87
CA HIS A 842 -2.81 52.71 6.72
C HIS A 842 -2.66 53.43 8.08
N GLY A 843 -1.90 54.54 8.11
CA GLY A 843 -2.05 55.61 9.12
C GLY A 843 -1.29 55.43 10.46
N SER A 844 -0.57 56.40 11.03
CA SER A 844 0.43 57.41 10.57
C SER A 844 0.72 58.36 11.76
N LEU A 845 1.91 58.96 11.81
CA LEU A 845 2.34 60.10 12.67
C LEU A 845 2.55 59.90 14.19
N THR A 846 3.82 60.13 14.60
CA THR A 846 4.29 60.90 15.80
C THR A 846 4.01 60.37 17.22
N SER A 847 4.88 60.58 18.22
CA SER A 847 6.13 61.37 18.32
C SER A 847 7.10 60.81 19.38
N THR A 848 8.41 60.99 19.20
CA THR A 848 9.39 61.03 20.30
C THR A 848 9.28 62.38 21.04
N PRO A 849 9.68 62.50 22.33
CA PRO A 849 11.09 62.85 22.60
C PRO A 849 11.67 62.37 23.96
N ALA A 850 13.01 62.51 24.08
CA ALA A 850 13.75 62.79 25.32
C ALA A 850 13.77 61.75 26.48
N ALA A 851 14.76 61.74 27.38
CA ALA A 851 16.16 62.19 27.34
C ALA A 851 16.91 61.63 28.58
N SER A 852 18.24 61.82 28.62
CA SER A 852 19.13 61.57 29.77
C SER A 852 19.37 60.09 30.15
N GLY A 853 20.53 59.72 30.70
CA GLY A 853 21.74 60.54 30.78
C GLY A 853 22.92 59.95 31.58
N SER A 854 24.05 59.77 30.88
CA SER A 854 25.42 60.04 31.35
C SER A 854 26.09 59.17 32.45
N LEU A 855 27.41 59.01 32.31
CA LEU A 855 28.42 58.63 33.33
C LEU A 855 28.32 57.20 33.94
N GLY A 856 29.41 56.47 34.18
CA GLY A 856 30.81 56.65 33.73
C GLY A 856 31.86 55.94 34.62
N ARG A 857 33.09 55.82 34.09
CA ARG A 857 34.38 55.74 34.82
C ARG A 857 34.80 54.44 35.56
N ALA A 858 35.48 53.57 34.78
CA ALA A 858 36.88 53.10 34.95
C ALA A 858 37.40 52.35 36.21
N GLY A 859 38.29 51.38 35.95
CA GLY A 859 39.23 50.74 36.90
C GLY A 859 38.99 49.24 37.15
N ALA A 860 39.99 48.38 37.41
CA ALA A 860 41.45 48.53 37.25
C ALA A 860 42.19 47.16 37.22
N VAL A 861 43.26 47.09 36.41
CA VAL A 861 44.59 46.44 36.65
C VAL A 861 44.71 45.11 37.42
N GLY A 862 45.39 44.12 36.79
CA GLY A 862 46.17 43.06 37.45
C GLY A 862 45.87 41.62 36.94
N GLY A 863 46.84 40.72 36.72
CA GLY A 863 48.30 40.90 36.66
C GLY A 863 49.10 39.60 36.91
N ALA A 864 50.04 39.25 36.00
CA ALA A 864 51.05 38.17 36.12
C ALA A 864 50.53 36.72 36.24
N SER A 865 51.33 35.64 36.12
CA SER A 865 52.47 35.31 35.24
C SER A 865 52.78 33.80 35.37
N GLY A 866 53.29 33.14 34.33
CA GLY A 866 53.70 31.72 34.42
C GLY A 866 54.33 31.18 33.14
N MET A 867 55.67 31.13 33.08
CA MET A 867 56.43 30.63 31.92
C MET A 867 56.98 29.22 32.16
N GLY A 868 57.10 28.43 31.09
CA GLY A 868 57.86 27.18 31.06
C GLY A 868 58.25 26.78 29.63
N GLY A 869 59.55 26.71 29.33
CA GLY A 869 60.07 26.11 28.08
C GLY A 869 60.31 24.61 28.22
N VAL A 870 61.19 23.94 27.45
CA VAL A 870 62.34 24.44 26.67
C VAL A 870 62.71 23.47 25.52
N SER A 871 63.03 24.03 24.34
CA SER A 871 63.89 23.50 23.24
C SER A 871 63.56 22.22 22.45
N ALA A 872 64.22 22.14 21.27
CA ALA A 872 64.23 21.03 20.31
C ALA A 872 65.65 20.78 19.73
N SER A 873 65.87 19.62 19.10
CA SER A 873 66.96 19.28 18.14
C SER A 873 66.63 17.91 17.52
N VAL A 874 66.80 17.56 16.22
CA VAL A 874 67.71 17.95 15.12
C VAL A 874 69.13 17.36 15.21
N VAL A 875 69.36 16.22 14.53
CA VAL A 875 70.68 15.79 13.98
C VAL A 875 70.47 15.02 12.66
N ARG A 876 71.41 15.12 11.71
CA ARG A 876 71.50 14.37 10.43
C ARG A 876 72.61 13.31 10.48
N LYS A 877 72.47 12.18 9.74
CA LYS A 877 73.46 11.54 8.80
C LYS A 877 73.10 10.07 8.48
N LYS A 878 73.70 9.35 7.52
CA LYS A 878 74.07 9.60 6.08
C LYS A 878 74.81 8.36 5.50
N ALA A 879 74.34 7.80 4.38
CA ALA A 879 74.99 6.74 3.56
C ALA A 879 75.21 5.39 4.30
N SER A 880 75.63 4.24 3.72
CA SER A 880 76.04 3.76 2.38
C SER A 880 75.84 2.21 2.36
N ALA A 881 75.80 1.38 1.31
CA ALA A 881 75.72 1.37 -0.16
C ALA A 881 76.12 -0.06 -0.64
N GLY A 882 75.67 -0.54 -1.82
CA GLY A 882 76.25 -1.72 -2.52
C GLY A 882 75.51 -3.07 -2.38
N VAL A 883 75.65 -4.07 -3.28
CA VAL A 883 76.22 -4.19 -4.66
C VAL A 883 75.53 -5.39 -5.38
N GLY A 884 75.37 -5.35 -6.73
CA GLY A 884 75.00 -6.49 -7.62
C GLY A 884 73.88 -6.10 -8.61
N VAL A 885 74.05 -5.91 -9.94
CA VAL A 885 74.69 -6.71 -11.03
C VAL A 885 73.87 -7.97 -11.33
N SER A 886 73.43 -8.29 -12.56
CA SER A 886 73.85 -7.95 -13.95
C SER A 886 72.72 -7.37 -14.84
N GLU A 887 72.96 -6.47 -15.81
CA GLU A 887 73.25 -6.67 -17.26
C GLU A 887 72.19 -7.48 -18.07
N SER A 888 71.86 -7.20 -19.35
CA SER A 888 72.59 -6.43 -20.40
C SER A 888 71.69 -5.79 -21.51
N SER A 889 72.23 -4.76 -22.20
CA SER A 889 72.18 -4.43 -23.67
C SER A 889 70.92 -4.61 -24.56
N THR A 890 70.60 -3.82 -25.61
CA THR A 890 71.04 -2.50 -26.17
C THR A 890 70.17 -2.14 -27.40
N THR A 891 70.06 -0.85 -27.78
CA THR A 891 69.83 -0.31 -29.18
C THR A 891 68.52 -0.67 -29.94
N ALA A 892 68.00 0.11 -30.92
CA ALA A 892 68.22 1.51 -31.31
C ALA A 892 67.08 2.07 -32.23
N ILE A 893 67.07 3.40 -32.32
CA ILE A 893 66.40 4.34 -33.26
C ILE A 893 66.05 3.82 -34.67
N SER A 894 64.85 4.14 -35.19
CA SER A 894 64.63 4.69 -36.57
C SER A 894 63.18 5.14 -36.84
N ASN A 895 62.98 5.91 -37.92
CA ASN A 895 61.70 6.55 -38.32
C ASN A 895 61.05 5.84 -39.53
N GLY A 896 59.76 6.04 -39.77
CA GLY A 896 59.16 5.84 -41.11
C GLY A 896 57.64 5.67 -41.17
N PRO A 897 56.88 6.54 -41.87
CA PRO A 897 55.43 6.41 -42.06
C PRO A 897 55.05 6.01 -43.51
N SER A 898 53.85 5.44 -43.69
CA SER A 898 53.09 5.57 -44.95
C SER A 898 51.60 5.31 -44.75
N SER A 899 50.75 5.97 -45.57
CA SER A 899 49.30 5.76 -45.60
C SER A 899 48.86 5.31 -46.98
N VAL A 900 47.93 4.35 -47.05
CA VAL A 900 47.15 4.06 -48.27
C VAL A 900 45.65 4.08 -47.93
N ARG A 901 44.82 4.29 -48.95
CA ARG A 901 43.47 4.90 -48.87
C ARG A 901 42.50 4.12 -49.75
N SER A 902 41.19 4.22 -49.47
CA SER A 902 40.06 3.81 -50.33
C SER A 902 39.83 2.28 -50.45
N LYS A 903 38.61 1.77 -50.72
CA LYS A 903 37.25 2.35 -50.80
C LYS A 903 36.21 1.23 -50.54
N PRO A 904 34.93 1.52 -50.25
CA PRO A 904 33.92 0.51 -49.89
C PRO A 904 33.14 -0.03 -51.11
N LEU A 905 32.39 -1.12 -50.89
CA LEU A 905 31.29 -1.57 -51.75
C LEU A 905 30.10 -2.01 -50.90
N THR A 906 28.92 -2.09 -51.52
CA THR A 906 27.61 -2.14 -50.84
C THR A 906 26.69 -3.26 -51.34
N SER A 907 25.70 -3.57 -50.49
CA SER A 907 24.29 -3.91 -50.80
C SER A 907 23.85 -5.35 -51.12
N THR A 908 22.58 -5.59 -50.76
CA THR A 908 21.56 -6.46 -51.41
C THR A 908 21.76 -7.98 -51.47
N ASN A 909 21.11 -8.71 -50.55
CA ASN A 909 19.86 -9.49 -50.77
C ASN A 909 19.59 -10.49 -49.62
N ALA A 910 18.44 -11.17 -49.48
CA ALA A 910 17.01 -10.85 -49.58
C ALA A 910 16.20 -12.18 -49.43
N ARG A 911 14.97 -12.14 -48.87
CA ARG A 911 14.00 -13.27 -48.69
C ARG A 911 14.47 -14.40 -47.73
N ALA A 912 13.68 -14.77 -46.71
CA ALA A 912 12.43 -15.57 -46.66
C ALA A 912 12.72 -17.09 -46.50
N THR A 913 11.87 -17.95 -45.92
CA THR A 913 10.42 -17.83 -45.60
C THR A 913 10.07 -18.66 -44.34
N SER A 914 8.92 -18.40 -43.72
CA SER A 914 8.34 -19.23 -42.65
C SER A 914 7.82 -20.58 -43.14
N HIS A 915 7.80 -21.61 -42.27
CA HIS A 915 6.74 -22.63 -42.29
C HIS A 915 6.41 -23.14 -40.87
N ARG A 916 5.15 -23.58 -40.69
CA ARG A 916 4.60 -24.12 -39.44
C ARG A 916 5.08 -25.56 -39.16
N ALA A 917 5.19 -25.88 -37.88
CA ALA A 917 4.39 -26.95 -37.27
C ALA A 917 3.61 -26.31 -36.10
#